data_AF-A0A1F4DCY8-F1
#
_entry.id   AF-A0A1F4DCY8-F1
#
_cell.length_a   1.000
_cell.length_b   1.000
_cell.length_c   1.000
_cell.angle_alpha   90.00
_cell.angle_beta   90.00
_cell.angle_gamma   90.00
#
_symmetry.space_group_name_H-M   'P 1'
#
loop_
_entity.id
_entity.type
_entity.pdbx_description
1 polymer ?
#
loop_
_entity_poly.entity_id
_entity_poly.type
_entity_poly.pdbx_seq_one_letter_code
_entity_poly.pdbx_strand_id
1 'polypeptide(L)'
;MLSRSPCHDQTSKYARSGLFKELGSFAELENRIAQLATEKERGDAFEVFVEAYLSTDEMVQATDVWVIGKVPGEIRRQLNLPSKDYGYDGVFRTKLDELVPYQAKFRSERTSLPYAELATFFGISEKADRRVVLTNSIAISAVAESRTSFQTTRGGDFDRLDAAQLAAIDAWIDGIAPAPVVREPRPHQRAALTDIERELAGRDRATVVMACGTGKTLVALWAAESAQPKRVLVLVPSLNLLRQTLHEWAKWTNWGERFRYLCVCSDPKVAKGIDEIEIRPEDADFPVRTDPAIVGRFLDGGGDAVSVVFCTYQSAPVVGEAMKGRQPFDLGIFDEAHKTTGREGTRYAFALMDKNLPIRKRLFLTATPRHYVIGKRDKEGDFAVVSMDDEAIYGRVAHRLTFARAAEQKIIVPYKVVISVVDSEMIDNALMDQGEVSIKGDPVRAKWVAHQITLKRAVEAHDLKRLITFHSSIKAAVAFASDDSEGIGFQLPNFQRFHVSGAQPTAERDEHMREFARVPRGVITNARCLTEGVDVPSVDMVAFMNPRRSRVDIVQAVGRAMRTAGADKTCGYVLVPLFLELRRGETLTEALERSDFDEIAQVLNAMRENDDELSDIIQALAVDRGRTGGLDESRLRDKFEVLGPKIGLSELASSICVRLVEELGITWDERYGQLIAYKQAHGDCNVPNRWKDNPKLGKWCHNQKQARRRDELSLDHITRLEQLGFAWILRETIHWEENFAALAAYKQAHGDCNVPKGWKTSPTLGEWCQSQRRAYKKDKLSPDRVTRLEQLGFAWILRGRDPWEKNFAALAAYKQAHGDCNVPREWEDGPQLANWCKHQRYFHRQNDLSPDRVKRLEDLGFEWLLHKVKIKVPWSWEEMFVALTAYNQAYGNCNVPRKWRDNPKLGAWCGRQREAYKKNKLSSERVTRLEQLGFVWILRETGFWEEKFAALVAYKQTHGDCNVPQHWKDNPKLGWWCHKLRATYKNNKLSADRVTRLDQLGFEWFSPKVPWEEYFVALAAYNEAHGDCNVPAEWKDNPKLARWCNRQRKAYKEKRLSPDRIKRLEAIGFVWKGRSSRKLT
;
A
#
# COMPACT_ATOMS: atom_id res chain seq x y z
N MET A 1 -24.12 -6.96 42.67
CA MET A 1 -25.15 -7.92 43.13
C MET A 1 -26.53 -7.33 42.89
N LEU A 2 -26.97 -7.33 41.64
CA LEU A 2 -28.39 -7.12 41.32
C LEU A 2 -29.04 -8.50 41.20
N SER A 3 -29.60 -8.97 42.31
CA SER A 3 -30.56 -10.08 42.29
C SER A 3 -31.83 -9.57 41.59
N ARG A 4 -31.88 -9.69 40.26
CA ARG A 4 -33.12 -9.47 39.52
C ARG A 4 -33.87 -10.79 39.45
N SER A 5 -34.83 -10.94 40.34
CA SER A 5 -35.74 -12.07 40.30
C SER A 5 -36.54 -12.06 38.99
N PRO A 6 -36.87 -13.24 38.44
CA PRO A 6 -37.69 -13.33 37.24
C PRO A 6 -39.02 -12.58 37.38
N CYS A 7 -39.39 -11.81 36.37
CA CYS A 7 -40.63 -11.05 36.30
C CYS A 7 -41.73 -11.81 35.54
N HIS A 8 -41.44 -12.79 34.68
CA HIS A 8 -42.49 -13.56 34.01
C HIS A 8 -43.27 -14.47 34.98
N ASP A 9 -44.60 -14.44 34.93
CA ASP A 9 -45.45 -15.15 35.91
C ASP A 9 -45.35 -16.68 35.80
N GLN A 10 -44.95 -17.20 34.63
CA GLN A 10 -44.75 -18.64 34.42
C GLN A 10 -43.35 -19.14 34.79
N THR A 11 -42.39 -18.28 35.19
CA THR A 11 -41.01 -18.72 35.44
C THR A 11 -40.94 -19.80 36.52
N SER A 12 -41.69 -19.64 37.62
CA SER A 12 -41.76 -20.65 38.68
C SER A 12 -42.41 -21.99 38.25
N LYS A 13 -43.25 -22.00 37.20
CA LYS A 13 -43.85 -23.22 36.63
C LYS A 13 -42.78 -23.99 35.86
N TYR A 14 -42.05 -23.32 34.97
CA TYR A 14 -41.07 -23.97 34.10
C TYR A 14 -39.74 -24.29 34.81
N ALA A 15 -39.35 -23.53 35.84
CA ALA A 15 -38.25 -23.90 36.72
C ALA A 15 -38.50 -25.28 37.39
N ARG A 16 -39.73 -25.50 37.88
CA ARG A 16 -40.16 -26.76 38.51
C ARG A 16 -40.35 -27.91 37.52
N SER A 17 -40.68 -27.63 36.26
CA SER A 17 -40.86 -28.68 35.25
C SER A 17 -39.54 -29.28 34.75
N GLY A 18 -38.40 -28.70 35.15
CA GLY A 18 -37.08 -29.13 34.69
C GLY A 18 -36.79 -28.79 33.22
N LEU A 19 -37.60 -27.93 32.59
CA LEU A 19 -37.50 -27.63 31.16
C LEU A 19 -36.10 -27.10 30.80
N PHE A 20 -35.54 -26.26 31.66
CA PHE A 20 -34.26 -25.56 31.49
C PHE A 20 -33.06 -26.27 32.14
N LYS A 21 -33.27 -27.43 32.79
CA LYS A 21 -32.22 -28.12 33.54
C LYS A 21 -31.24 -28.85 32.61
N GLU A 22 -29.96 -28.74 32.93
CA GLU A 22 -28.86 -29.50 32.32
C GLU A 22 -28.79 -29.39 30.78
N LEU A 23 -29.08 -28.21 30.24
CA LEU A 23 -29.06 -27.98 28.80
C LEU A 23 -27.62 -27.99 28.25
N GLY A 24 -27.36 -28.88 27.28
CA GLY A 24 -26.09 -28.91 26.54
C GLY A 24 -26.05 -27.96 25.35
N SER A 25 -27.21 -27.54 24.84
CA SER A 25 -27.34 -26.62 23.69
C SER A 25 -28.71 -25.97 23.62
N PHE A 26 -28.83 -24.86 22.88
CA PHE A 26 -30.13 -24.24 22.59
C PHE A 26 -31.05 -25.16 21.77
N ALA A 27 -30.50 -25.96 20.83
CA ALA A 27 -31.28 -26.91 20.05
C ALA A 27 -31.97 -27.97 20.94
N GLU A 28 -31.35 -28.35 22.07
CA GLU A 28 -31.98 -29.22 23.05
C GLU A 28 -33.18 -28.55 23.71
N LEU A 29 -33.03 -27.29 24.15
CA LEU A 29 -34.13 -26.51 24.72
C LEU A 29 -35.27 -26.34 23.71
N GLU A 30 -34.95 -26.01 22.46
CA GLU A 30 -35.91 -25.87 21.37
C GLU A 30 -36.72 -27.15 21.16
N ASN A 31 -36.07 -28.31 21.16
CA ASN A 31 -36.74 -29.60 21.06
C ASN A 31 -37.67 -29.85 22.26
N ARG A 32 -37.24 -29.52 23.48
CA ARG A 32 -38.08 -29.65 24.68
C ARG A 32 -39.29 -28.71 24.64
N ILE A 33 -39.12 -27.47 24.20
CA ILE A 33 -40.22 -26.51 24.02
C ILE A 33 -41.18 -27.03 22.94
N ALA A 34 -40.68 -27.54 21.81
CA ALA A 34 -41.51 -28.03 20.72
C ALA A 34 -42.44 -29.20 21.12
N GLN A 35 -42.10 -29.95 22.18
CA GLN A 35 -42.92 -31.05 22.72
C GLN A 35 -44.06 -30.60 23.64
N LEU A 36 -44.16 -29.30 23.99
CA LEU A 36 -45.25 -28.77 24.80
C LEU A 36 -46.60 -28.82 24.05
N ALA A 37 -47.67 -29.13 24.79
CA ALA A 37 -48.96 -29.50 24.21
C ALA A 37 -49.67 -28.37 23.45
N THR A 38 -49.53 -27.12 23.92
CA THR A 38 -50.25 -25.97 23.34
C THR A 38 -49.29 -24.94 22.75
N GLU A 39 -49.75 -24.18 21.74
CA GLU A 39 -48.97 -23.05 21.20
C GLU A 39 -48.71 -21.98 22.27
N LYS A 40 -49.66 -21.77 23.17
CA LYS A 40 -49.51 -20.83 24.29
C LYS A 40 -48.37 -21.26 25.22
N GLU A 41 -48.33 -22.52 25.64
CA GLU A 41 -47.25 -23.01 26.51
C GLU A 41 -45.88 -22.95 25.83
N ARG A 42 -45.82 -23.13 24.51
CA ARG A 42 -44.59 -22.94 23.72
C ARG A 42 -44.14 -21.49 23.72
N GLY A 43 -45.07 -20.56 23.53
CA GLY A 43 -44.81 -19.11 23.61
C GLY A 43 -44.32 -18.69 24.99
N ASP A 44 -45.10 -19.01 26.04
CA ASP A 44 -44.78 -18.68 27.43
C ASP A 44 -43.39 -19.22 27.86
N ALA A 45 -43.04 -20.44 27.43
CA ALA A 45 -41.72 -21.03 27.72
C ALA A 45 -40.58 -20.28 27.03
N PHE A 46 -40.79 -19.87 25.77
CA PHE A 46 -39.81 -19.09 25.03
C PHE A 46 -39.67 -17.66 25.57
N GLU A 47 -40.74 -17.04 26.05
CA GLU A 47 -40.69 -15.74 26.73
C GLU A 47 -39.88 -15.78 28.03
N VAL A 48 -40.03 -16.84 28.84
CA VAL A 48 -39.19 -17.05 30.03
C VAL A 48 -37.71 -17.19 29.66
N PHE A 49 -37.41 -17.94 28.58
CA PHE A 49 -36.05 -18.02 28.06
C PHE A 49 -35.51 -16.66 27.64
N VAL A 50 -36.29 -15.88 26.89
CA VAL A 50 -35.90 -14.54 26.41
C VAL A 50 -35.66 -13.59 27.57
N GLU A 51 -36.51 -13.61 28.59
CA GLU A 51 -36.32 -12.78 29.79
C GLU A 51 -34.99 -13.11 30.50
N ALA A 52 -34.71 -14.41 30.66
CA ALA A 52 -33.47 -14.88 31.27
C ALA A 52 -32.26 -14.50 30.41
N TYR A 53 -32.32 -14.75 29.10
CA TYR A 53 -31.28 -14.40 28.14
C TYR A 53 -30.93 -12.91 28.19
N LEU A 54 -31.95 -12.03 28.14
CA LEU A 54 -31.76 -10.57 28.24
C LEU A 54 -31.12 -10.18 29.58
N SER A 55 -31.39 -10.91 30.65
CA SER A 55 -30.89 -10.61 32.00
C SER A 55 -29.48 -11.15 32.27
N THR A 56 -29.04 -12.18 31.55
CA THR A 56 -27.75 -12.86 31.80
C THR A 56 -26.68 -12.60 30.74
N ASP A 57 -27.05 -12.25 29.51
CA ASP A 57 -26.07 -12.08 28.44
C ASP A 57 -25.50 -10.64 28.40
N GLU A 58 -24.18 -10.51 28.62
CA GLU A 58 -23.46 -9.23 28.63
C GLU A 58 -23.50 -8.49 27.27
N MET A 59 -23.71 -9.20 26.16
CA MET A 59 -23.93 -8.60 24.83
C MET A 59 -25.19 -7.72 24.79
N VAL A 60 -26.22 -8.08 25.55
CA VAL A 60 -27.48 -7.32 25.54
C VAL A 60 -27.28 -5.96 26.22
N GLN A 61 -26.30 -5.87 27.12
CA GLN A 61 -26.08 -4.73 28.02
C GLN A 61 -27.35 -4.35 28.79
N ALA A 62 -28.24 -5.30 29.12
CA ALA A 62 -29.44 -4.98 29.86
C ALA A 62 -29.09 -4.60 31.31
N THR A 63 -29.62 -3.47 31.72
CA THR A 63 -29.60 -2.99 33.10
C THR A 63 -30.94 -3.07 33.76
N ASP A 64 -32.05 -3.39 33.11
CA ASP A 64 -33.32 -3.71 33.76
C ASP A 64 -34.19 -4.38 32.70
N VAL A 65 -34.94 -5.43 33.04
CA VAL A 65 -35.82 -6.15 32.10
C VAL A 65 -37.21 -6.22 32.71
N TRP A 66 -38.22 -5.83 31.95
CA TRP A 66 -39.62 -5.86 32.36
C TRP A 66 -40.47 -6.57 31.32
N VAL A 67 -41.18 -7.61 31.75
CA VAL A 67 -42.23 -8.24 30.95
C VAL A 67 -43.48 -7.37 30.89
N ILE A 68 -44.33 -7.63 29.91
CA ILE A 68 -45.61 -6.96 29.75
C ILE A 68 -46.45 -7.01 31.05
N GLY A 69 -47.11 -5.89 31.37
CA GLY A 69 -47.85 -5.72 32.63
C GLY A 69 -47.00 -5.31 33.83
N LYS A 70 -45.67 -5.56 33.80
CA LYS A 70 -44.71 -5.14 34.84
C LYS A 70 -43.83 -3.95 34.42
N VAL A 71 -43.99 -3.46 33.18
CA VAL A 71 -43.32 -2.25 32.69
C VAL A 71 -43.77 -1.02 33.51
N PRO A 72 -42.84 -0.23 34.07
CA PRO A 72 -43.18 0.96 34.85
C PRO A 72 -44.04 1.97 34.07
N GLY A 73 -45.04 2.55 34.74
CA GLY A 73 -46.02 3.44 34.09
C GLY A 73 -45.42 4.74 33.50
N GLU A 74 -44.26 5.17 33.97
CA GLU A 74 -43.48 6.28 33.39
C GLU A 74 -42.86 5.87 32.04
N ILE A 75 -42.12 4.76 32.01
CA ILE A 75 -41.51 4.19 30.80
C ILE A 75 -42.57 3.92 29.73
N ARG A 76 -43.70 3.33 30.14
CA ARG A 76 -44.83 3.06 29.23
C ARG A 76 -45.38 4.34 28.59
N ARG A 77 -45.50 5.43 29.35
CA ARG A 77 -45.94 6.74 28.83
C ARG A 77 -44.89 7.38 27.92
N GLN A 78 -43.61 7.27 28.29
CA GLN A 78 -42.48 7.77 27.49
C GLN A 78 -42.45 7.13 26.10
N LEU A 79 -42.59 5.80 26.03
CA LEU A 79 -42.60 5.04 24.78
C LEU A 79 -43.97 4.99 24.08
N ASN A 80 -45.03 5.54 24.70
CA ASN A 80 -46.41 5.46 24.22
C ASN A 80 -46.91 4.02 23.99
N LEU A 81 -46.54 3.09 24.90
CA LEU A 81 -46.90 1.68 24.79
C LEU A 81 -48.27 1.38 25.43
N PRO A 82 -49.06 0.45 24.85
CA PRO A 82 -50.35 0.04 25.42
C PRO A 82 -50.18 -0.71 26.75
N SER A 83 -51.18 -0.64 27.63
CA SER A 83 -51.18 -1.33 28.93
C SER A 83 -51.54 -2.83 28.85
N LYS A 84 -52.04 -3.29 27.70
CA LYS A 84 -52.43 -4.67 27.44
C LYS A 84 -51.57 -5.22 26.30
N ASP A 85 -51.50 -6.54 26.19
CA ASP A 85 -50.83 -7.20 25.08
C ASP A 85 -51.50 -6.86 23.74
N TYR A 86 -50.82 -5.96 23.02
CA TYR A 86 -51.15 -5.50 21.67
C TYR A 86 -49.95 -5.73 20.75
N GLY A 87 -49.11 -6.73 21.05
CA GLY A 87 -48.00 -7.14 20.17
C GLY A 87 -46.60 -6.70 20.61
N TYR A 88 -46.33 -6.54 21.90
CA TYR A 88 -44.96 -6.49 22.47
C TYR A 88 -44.94 -7.31 23.76
N ASP A 89 -43.80 -7.92 24.08
CA ASP A 89 -43.72 -8.86 25.20
C ASP A 89 -42.98 -8.26 26.41
N GLY A 90 -42.22 -7.17 26.20
CA GLY A 90 -41.61 -6.41 27.28
C GLY A 90 -40.76 -5.23 26.83
N VAL A 91 -40.07 -4.62 27.79
CA VAL A 91 -39.11 -3.53 27.60
C VAL A 91 -37.89 -3.81 28.46
N PHE A 92 -36.69 -3.51 27.96
CA PHE A 92 -35.48 -3.48 28.77
C PHE A 92 -34.75 -2.14 28.66
N ARG A 93 -34.02 -1.77 29.72
CA ARG A 93 -33.12 -0.61 29.75
C ARG A 93 -31.69 -1.07 29.50
N THR A 94 -30.91 -0.38 28.67
CA THR A 94 -29.50 -0.72 28.41
C THR A 94 -28.53 -0.02 29.38
N LYS A 95 -27.24 -0.41 29.41
CA LYS A 95 -26.16 0.32 30.09
C LYS A 95 -25.92 1.73 29.52
N LEU A 96 -26.58 2.08 28.41
CA LEU A 96 -26.62 3.41 27.79
C LEU A 96 -27.87 4.22 28.18
N ASP A 97 -28.71 3.69 29.08
CA ASP A 97 -30.01 4.23 29.48
C ASP A 97 -31.03 4.31 28.33
N GLU A 98 -30.84 3.49 27.28
CA GLU A 98 -31.82 3.36 26.19
C GLU A 98 -32.95 2.42 26.62
N LEU A 99 -34.21 2.80 26.35
CA LEU A 99 -35.38 1.95 26.59
C LEU A 99 -35.78 1.24 25.31
N VAL A 100 -35.78 -0.10 25.35
CA VAL A 100 -35.85 -0.94 24.17
C VAL A 100 -37.01 -1.93 24.30
N PRO A 101 -38.14 -1.72 23.60
CA PRO A 101 -39.19 -2.72 23.52
C PRO A 101 -38.73 -3.95 22.74
N TYR A 102 -39.20 -5.11 23.15
CA TYR A 102 -38.90 -6.38 22.49
C TYR A 102 -40.15 -7.23 22.24
N GLN A 103 -40.02 -8.13 21.25
CA GLN A 103 -41.02 -9.15 20.94
C GLN A 103 -40.34 -10.52 20.77
N ALA A 104 -40.85 -11.55 21.42
CA ALA A 104 -40.41 -12.95 21.38
C ALA A 104 -41.36 -13.80 20.52
N LYS A 105 -40.83 -14.58 19.57
CA LYS A 105 -41.63 -15.49 18.72
C LYS A 105 -40.95 -16.84 18.53
N PHE A 106 -41.68 -17.92 18.84
CA PHE A 106 -41.20 -19.30 18.69
C PHE A 106 -41.87 -20.03 17.51
N ARG A 107 -41.12 -20.87 16.80
CA ARG A 107 -41.54 -21.72 15.68
C ARG A 107 -40.97 -23.14 15.80
N SER A 108 -41.82 -24.16 15.86
CA SER A 108 -41.36 -25.55 16.00
C SER A 108 -40.42 -26.04 14.89
N GLU A 109 -40.48 -25.47 13.67
CA GLU A 109 -39.67 -25.89 12.51
C GLU A 109 -38.72 -24.78 12.01
N ARG A 110 -38.39 -23.79 12.86
CA ARG A 110 -37.55 -22.61 12.50
C ARG A 110 -37.92 -21.89 11.19
N THR A 111 -39.17 -22.00 10.76
CA THR A 111 -39.69 -21.40 9.53
C THR A 111 -39.61 -19.88 9.52
N SER A 112 -39.57 -19.27 8.34
CA SER A 112 -39.44 -17.81 8.19
C SER A 112 -40.63 -17.06 8.83
N LEU A 113 -40.33 -15.99 9.58
CA LEU A 113 -41.35 -15.21 10.27
C LEU A 113 -41.99 -14.16 9.32
N PRO A 114 -43.32 -14.22 9.08
CA PRO A 114 -44.00 -13.32 8.15
C PRO A 114 -44.18 -11.90 8.73
N TYR A 115 -44.17 -10.88 7.86
CA TYR A 115 -44.34 -9.47 8.26
C TYR A 115 -45.65 -9.21 9.01
N ALA A 116 -46.74 -9.91 8.67
CA ALA A 116 -48.05 -9.72 9.27
C ALA A 116 -48.03 -9.90 10.80
N GLU A 117 -47.17 -10.77 11.31
CA GLU A 117 -47.05 -11.03 12.76
C GLU A 117 -46.21 -9.98 13.50
N LEU A 118 -45.34 -9.28 12.79
CA LEU A 118 -44.50 -8.21 13.33
C LEU A 118 -45.10 -6.80 13.10
N ALA A 119 -46.07 -6.67 12.20
CA ALA A 119 -46.62 -5.38 11.78
C ALA A 119 -47.16 -4.57 12.96
N THR A 120 -47.87 -5.21 13.88
CA THR A 120 -48.41 -4.55 15.07
C THR A 120 -47.29 -4.06 15.99
N PHE A 121 -46.29 -4.91 16.26
CA PHE A 121 -45.12 -4.55 17.07
C PHE A 121 -44.41 -3.33 16.49
N PHE A 122 -44.16 -3.32 15.18
CA PHE A 122 -43.52 -2.19 14.51
C PHE A 122 -44.34 -0.90 14.57
N GLY A 123 -45.67 -1.00 14.56
CA GLY A 123 -46.55 0.15 14.72
C GLY A 123 -46.51 0.73 16.13
N ILE A 124 -46.66 -0.11 17.16
CA ILE A 124 -46.75 0.37 18.55
C ILE A 124 -45.40 0.84 19.12
N SER A 125 -44.29 0.34 18.58
CA SER A 125 -42.93 0.67 19.03
C SER A 125 -42.29 1.83 18.27
N GLU A 126 -43.04 2.58 17.45
CA GLU A 126 -42.49 3.62 16.56
C GLU A 126 -41.72 4.74 17.29
N LYS A 127 -42.06 5.01 18.56
CA LYS A 127 -41.41 6.05 19.36
C LYS A 127 -40.12 5.59 20.04
N ALA A 128 -39.83 4.30 20.02
CA ALA A 128 -38.58 3.80 20.56
C ALA A 128 -37.44 4.03 19.57
N ASP A 129 -36.29 4.49 20.07
CA ASP A 129 -35.08 4.69 19.26
C ASP A 129 -34.56 3.36 18.66
N ARG A 130 -34.86 2.25 19.34
CA ARG A 130 -34.50 0.90 18.93
C ARG A 130 -35.56 -0.10 19.42
N ARG A 131 -35.74 -1.19 18.67
CA ARG A 131 -36.58 -2.34 19.05
C ARG A 131 -35.93 -3.66 18.67
N VAL A 132 -36.26 -4.74 19.38
CA VAL A 132 -35.63 -6.06 19.18
C VAL A 132 -36.70 -7.14 18.97
N VAL A 133 -36.49 -7.99 17.97
CA VAL A 133 -37.26 -9.22 17.77
C VAL A 133 -36.37 -10.39 18.14
N LEU A 134 -36.80 -11.23 19.09
CA LEU A 134 -36.11 -12.46 19.48
C LEU A 134 -36.90 -13.65 18.96
N THR A 135 -36.27 -14.50 18.16
CA THR A 135 -36.96 -15.64 17.54
C THR A 135 -36.00 -16.79 17.27
N ASN A 136 -36.51 -18.02 17.28
CA ASN A 136 -35.73 -19.19 16.87
C ASN A 136 -35.74 -19.44 15.35
N SER A 137 -36.51 -18.66 14.58
CA SER A 137 -36.55 -18.73 13.12
C SER A 137 -35.19 -18.45 12.46
N ILE A 138 -34.92 -19.10 11.32
CA ILE A 138 -33.69 -18.88 10.52
C ILE A 138 -33.74 -17.55 9.75
N ALA A 139 -34.94 -17.11 9.38
CA ALA A 139 -35.16 -15.89 8.59
C ALA A 139 -36.42 -15.14 9.02
N ILE A 140 -36.51 -13.88 8.61
CA ILE A 140 -37.72 -13.06 8.67
C ILE A 140 -38.04 -12.56 7.25
N SER A 141 -39.27 -12.16 7.00
CA SER A 141 -39.66 -11.67 5.67
C SER A 141 -38.82 -10.46 5.20
N ALA A 142 -38.50 -10.38 3.91
CA ALA A 142 -37.74 -9.26 3.33
C ALA A 142 -38.40 -7.88 3.59
N VAL A 143 -39.72 -7.84 3.73
CA VAL A 143 -40.46 -6.63 4.10
C VAL A 143 -40.14 -6.18 5.53
N ALA A 144 -39.99 -7.13 6.46
CA ALA A 144 -39.53 -6.84 7.82
C ALA A 144 -38.07 -6.38 7.79
N GLU A 145 -37.18 -7.08 7.06
CA GLU A 145 -35.75 -6.72 6.93
C GLU A 145 -35.54 -5.30 6.39
N SER A 146 -36.40 -4.83 5.49
CA SER A 146 -36.30 -3.47 4.93
C SER A 146 -36.64 -2.33 5.92
N ARG A 147 -37.09 -2.62 7.14
CA ARG A 147 -37.49 -1.60 8.12
C ARG A 147 -36.28 -1.07 8.88
N THR A 148 -36.35 0.19 9.30
CA THR A 148 -35.30 0.83 10.09
C THR A 148 -35.52 0.65 11.59
N SER A 149 -34.46 0.89 12.35
CA SER A 149 -34.46 0.98 13.82
C SER A 149 -34.89 -0.30 14.55
N PHE A 150 -34.75 -1.46 13.91
CA PHE A 150 -34.99 -2.76 14.55
C PHE A 150 -33.80 -3.71 14.40
N GLN A 151 -33.73 -4.67 15.32
CA GLN A 151 -32.74 -5.73 15.32
C GLN A 151 -33.43 -7.08 15.51
N THR A 152 -32.79 -8.15 15.03
CA THR A 152 -33.30 -9.50 15.21
C THR A 152 -32.22 -10.38 15.83
N THR A 153 -32.55 -11.06 16.92
CA THR A 153 -31.78 -12.21 17.43
C THR A 153 -32.47 -13.47 16.97
N ARG A 154 -31.77 -14.31 16.21
CA ARG A 154 -32.33 -15.48 15.50
C ARG A 154 -31.89 -16.79 16.17
N GLY A 155 -32.48 -17.91 15.74
CA GLY A 155 -32.11 -19.24 16.24
C GLY A 155 -30.62 -19.54 16.10
N GLY A 156 -30.02 -19.13 14.98
CA GLY A 156 -28.57 -19.26 14.73
C GLY A 156 -27.68 -18.43 15.68
N ASP A 157 -28.22 -17.39 16.32
CA ASP A 157 -27.50 -16.61 17.34
C ASP A 157 -27.60 -17.32 18.71
N PHE A 158 -28.78 -17.84 19.06
CA PHE A 158 -28.97 -18.64 20.29
C PHE A 158 -28.19 -19.95 20.28
N ASP A 159 -28.01 -20.57 19.12
CA ASP A 159 -27.19 -21.78 18.98
C ASP A 159 -25.70 -21.56 19.33
N ARG A 160 -25.24 -20.29 19.44
CA ARG A 160 -23.87 -19.96 19.86
C ARG A 160 -23.70 -19.91 21.38
N LEU A 161 -24.79 -19.97 22.14
CA LEU A 161 -24.76 -20.05 23.59
C LEU A 161 -24.02 -21.31 24.03
N ASP A 162 -23.00 -21.13 24.85
CA ASP A 162 -22.27 -22.26 25.43
C ASP A 162 -22.94 -22.79 26.70
N ALA A 163 -22.44 -23.94 27.18
CA ALA A 163 -22.97 -24.58 28.38
C ALA A 163 -22.89 -23.69 29.63
N ALA A 164 -21.92 -22.78 29.72
CA ALA A 164 -21.81 -21.87 30.87
C ALA A 164 -22.87 -20.76 30.80
N GLN A 165 -23.15 -20.22 29.61
CA GLN A 165 -24.23 -19.26 29.40
C GLN A 165 -25.61 -19.91 29.64
N LEU A 166 -25.82 -21.15 29.16
CA LEU A 166 -27.06 -21.89 29.41
C LEU A 166 -27.23 -22.23 30.90
N ALA A 167 -26.14 -22.58 31.60
CA ALA A 167 -26.17 -22.78 33.04
C ALA A 167 -26.47 -21.47 33.81
N ALA A 168 -25.98 -20.33 33.32
CA ALA A 168 -26.31 -19.03 33.90
C ALA A 168 -27.80 -18.67 33.72
N ILE A 169 -28.37 -18.99 32.56
CA ILE A 169 -29.81 -18.86 32.29
C ILE A 169 -30.62 -19.75 33.23
N ASP A 170 -30.24 -21.02 33.39
CA ASP A 170 -30.90 -21.96 34.31
C ASP A 170 -30.82 -21.48 35.77
N ALA A 171 -29.64 -21.06 36.22
CA ALA A 171 -29.46 -20.49 37.55
C ALA A 171 -30.32 -19.24 37.78
N TRP A 172 -30.37 -18.34 36.79
CA TRP A 172 -31.20 -17.14 36.87
C TRP A 172 -32.70 -17.47 36.96
N ILE A 173 -33.17 -18.47 36.20
CA ILE A 173 -34.56 -18.96 36.23
C ILE A 173 -34.91 -19.52 37.61
N ASP A 174 -33.96 -20.17 38.30
CA ASP A 174 -34.11 -20.61 39.69
C ASP A 174 -34.03 -19.46 40.72
N GLY A 175 -33.75 -18.23 40.29
CA GLY A 175 -33.52 -17.08 41.16
C GLY A 175 -32.16 -17.11 41.86
N ILE A 176 -31.21 -17.90 41.34
CA ILE A 176 -29.83 -18.01 41.83
C ILE A 176 -28.94 -17.07 41.02
N ALA A 177 -28.12 -16.26 41.70
CA ALA A 177 -27.12 -15.46 41.00
C ALA A 177 -26.04 -16.38 40.40
N PRO A 178 -25.79 -16.34 39.08
CA PRO A 178 -24.76 -17.17 38.46
C PRO A 178 -23.38 -16.79 39.01
N ALA A 179 -22.56 -17.79 39.33
CA ALA A 179 -21.21 -17.56 39.83
C ALA A 179 -20.34 -16.93 38.72
N PRO A 180 -19.54 -15.89 39.01
CA PRO A 180 -18.66 -15.29 38.02
C PRO A 180 -17.58 -16.30 37.61
N VAL A 181 -17.49 -16.58 36.30
CA VAL A 181 -16.48 -17.47 35.74
C VAL A 181 -15.21 -16.66 35.46
N VAL A 182 -14.19 -16.82 36.30
CA VAL A 182 -12.87 -16.23 36.03
C VAL A 182 -12.21 -16.95 34.86
N ARG A 183 -11.78 -16.19 33.86
CA ARG A 183 -11.15 -16.71 32.64
C ARG A 183 -9.65 -16.48 32.70
N GLU A 184 -8.86 -17.53 32.44
CA GLU A 184 -7.40 -17.45 32.48
C GLU A 184 -6.73 -17.58 31.10
N PRO A 185 -5.64 -16.82 30.86
CA PRO A 185 -4.82 -16.95 29.66
C PRO A 185 -4.03 -18.26 29.64
N ARG A 186 -3.88 -18.84 28.44
CA ARG A 186 -2.95 -19.96 28.18
C ARG A 186 -1.49 -19.52 28.44
N PRO A 187 -0.55 -20.46 28.66
CA PRO A 187 0.84 -20.13 28.98
C PRO A 187 1.52 -19.15 28.00
N HIS A 188 1.36 -19.36 26.69
CA HIS A 188 1.94 -18.47 25.67
C HIS A 188 1.28 -17.09 25.63
N GLN A 189 -0.01 -17.02 25.98
CA GLN A 189 -0.74 -15.75 26.10
C GLN A 189 -0.24 -14.98 27.34
N ARG A 190 0.00 -15.66 28.47
CA ARG A 190 0.58 -15.05 29.67
C ARG A 190 1.98 -14.48 29.43
N ALA A 191 2.80 -15.18 28.64
CA ALA A 191 4.10 -14.67 28.22
C ALA A 191 3.95 -13.39 27.39
N ALA A 192 3.03 -13.37 26.42
CA ALA A 192 2.74 -12.18 25.63
C ALA A 192 2.26 -11.00 26.48
N LEU A 193 1.39 -11.23 27.46
CA LEU A 193 0.91 -10.19 28.40
C LEU A 193 2.07 -9.59 29.21
N THR A 194 2.97 -10.43 29.73
CA THR A 194 4.14 -9.98 30.50
C THR A 194 5.05 -9.08 29.66
N ASP A 195 5.26 -9.43 28.40
CA ASP A 195 6.08 -8.64 27.48
C ASP A 195 5.39 -7.31 27.09
N ILE A 196 4.07 -7.33 26.87
CA ILE A 196 3.27 -6.12 26.58
C ILE A 196 3.29 -5.16 27.77
N GLU A 197 3.07 -5.66 28.99
CA GLU A 197 3.08 -4.87 30.22
C GLU A 197 4.43 -4.17 30.42
N ARG A 198 5.53 -4.91 30.21
CA ARG A 198 6.89 -4.38 30.31
C ARG A 198 7.14 -3.25 29.31
N GLU A 199 6.75 -3.43 28.05
CA GLU A 199 7.01 -2.43 27.01
C GLU A 199 6.13 -1.18 27.22
N LEU A 200 4.84 -1.38 27.52
CA LEU A 200 3.91 -0.28 27.77
C LEU A 200 4.16 0.44 29.10
N ALA A 201 4.89 -0.15 30.05
CA ALA A 201 5.30 0.57 31.27
C ALA A 201 6.26 1.73 30.96
N GLY A 202 7.15 1.57 29.96
CA GLY A 202 8.16 2.55 29.58
C GLY A 202 7.85 3.35 28.31
N ARG A 203 6.86 2.95 27.50
CA ARG A 203 6.53 3.57 26.22
C ARG A 203 5.04 3.65 25.97
N ASP A 204 4.66 4.55 25.06
CA ASP A 204 3.27 4.75 24.66
C ASP A 204 2.83 3.86 23.48
N ARG A 205 3.77 3.17 22.82
CA ARG A 205 3.48 2.39 21.60
C ARG A 205 4.22 1.06 21.65
N ALA A 206 3.49 -0.03 21.36
CA ALA A 206 4.04 -1.38 21.29
C ALA A 206 3.38 -2.18 20.16
N THR A 207 4.17 -3.00 19.47
CA THR A 207 3.70 -3.94 18.46
C THR A 207 3.79 -5.38 18.96
N VAL A 208 2.76 -6.18 18.69
CA VAL A 208 2.67 -7.59 19.00
C VAL A 208 2.46 -8.36 17.70
N VAL A 209 3.41 -9.24 17.40
CA VAL A 209 3.39 -10.09 16.21
C VAL A 209 3.05 -11.51 16.65
N MET A 210 1.89 -12.02 16.25
CA MET A 210 1.44 -13.34 16.63
C MET A 210 0.75 -14.07 15.47
N ALA A 211 1.11 -15.34 15.27
CA ALA A 211 0.53 -16.21 14.25
C ALA A 211 -1.00 -16.30 14.36
N CYS A 212 -1.68 -16.52 13.24
CA CYS A 212 -3.13 -16.72 13.24
C CYS A 212 -3.52 -17.98 14.03
N GLY A 213 -4.64 -17.93 14.74
CA GLY A 213 -5.12 -19.05 15.57
C GLY A 213 -4.49 -19.19 16.96
N THR A 214 -3.52 -18.34 17.34
CA THR A 214 -2.88 -18.38 18.67
C THR A 214 -3.63 -17.61 19.77
N GLY A 215 -4.74 -16.95 19.44
CA GLY A 215 -5.59 -16.21 20.38
C GLY A 215 -5.21 -14.72 20.56
N LYS A 216 -4.82 -14.04 19.48
CA LYS A 216 -4.50 -12.59 19.46
C LYS A 216 -5.59 -11.72 20.07
N THR A 217 -6.84 -11.96 19.70
CA THR A 217 -8.01 -11.21 20.17
C THR A 217 -8.14 -11.25 21.69
N LEU A 218 -7.88 -12.42 22.30
CA LEU A 218 -7.90 -12.61 23.75
C LEU A 218 -6.69 -11.98 24.44
N VAL A 219 -5.50 -12.03 23.81
CA VAL A 219 -4.33 -11.29 24.31
C VAL A 219 -4.60 -9.80 24.35
N ALA A 220 -5.27 -9.24 23.33
CA ALA A 220 -5.67 -7.84 23.32
C ALA A 220 -6.63 -7.50 24.47
N LEU A 221 -7.63 -8.35 24.72
CA LEU A 221 -8.56 -8.20 25.85
C LEU A 221 -7.81 -8.19 27.18
N TRP A 222 -7.04 -9.25 27.47
CA TRP A 222 -6.37 -9.36 28.77
C TRP A 222 -5.25 -8.34 28.96
N ALA A 223 -4.63 -7.85 27.88
CA ALA A 223 -3.71 -6.72 27.94
C ALA A 223 -4.45 -5.44 28.35
N ALA A 224 -5.68 -5.24 27.84
CA ALA A 224 -6.54 -4.16 28.30
C ALA A 224 -6.95 -4.35 29.76
N GLU A 225 -7.33 -5.55 30.19
CA GLU A 225 -7.71 -5.80 31.59
C GLU A 225 -6.55 -5.51 32.56
N SER A 226 -5.34 -5.95 32.22
CA SER A 226 -4.13 -5.72 33.02
C SER A 226 -3.77 -4.24 33.10
N ALA A 227 -3.96 -3.48 32.02
CA ALA A 227 -3.72 -2.04 32.00
C ALA A 227 -4.74 -1.21 32.83
N GLN A 228 -5.85 -1.82 33.27
CA GLN A 228 -6.94 -1.20 34.03
C GLN A 228 -7.43 0.17 33.47
N PRO A 229 -7.73 0.29 32.16
CA PRO A 229 -8.16 1.52 31.54
C PRO A 229 -9.60 1.89 31.93
N LYS A 230 -9.95 3.18 31.88
CA LYS A 230 -11.34 3.64 31.90
C LYS A 230 -11.95 3.71 30.51
N ARG A 231 -11.14 4.08 29.50
CA ARG A 231 -11.57 4.23 28.10
C ARG A 231 -10.66 3.43 27.16
N VAL A 232 -11.25 2.49 26.43
CA VAL A 232 -10.57 1.64 25.44
C VAL A 232 -11.16 1.90 24.06
N LEU A 233 -10.30 2.05 23.06
CA LEU A 233 -10.70 2.06 21.66
C LEU A 233 -10.16 0.81 20.98
N VAL A 234 -11.02 0.02 20.35
CA VAL A 234 -10.64 -1.17 19.57
C VAL A 234 -10.92 -0.89 18.10
N LEU A 235 -9.89 -0.94 17.27
CA LEU A 235 -9.94 -0.66 15.84
C LEU A 235 -9.75 -1.95 15.04
N VAL A 236 -10.68 -2.18 14.10
CA VAL A 236 -10.72 -3.36 13.25
C VAL A 236 -11.02 -2.98 11.78
N PRO A 237 -10.68 -3.80 10.78
CA PRO A 237 -10.85 -3.44 9.37
C PRO A 237 -12.24 -3.66 8.77
N SER A 238 -13.07 -4.53 9.38
CA SER A 238 -14.37 -4.91 8.84
C SER A 238 -15.42 -5.06 9.94
N LEU A 239 -16.70 -4.95 9.56
CA LEU A 239 -17.83 -5.18 10.48
C LEU A 239 -17.86 -6.64 10.99
N ASN A 240 -17.43 -7.59 10.17
CA ASN A 240 -17.41 -9.01 10.55
C ASN A 240 -16.35 -9.30 11.62
N LEU A 241 -15.14 -8.74 11.49
CA LEU A 241 -14.11 -8.87 12.52
C LEU A 241 -14.52 -8.12 13.80
N LEU A 242 -15.24 -7.01 13.68
CA LEU A 242 -15.82 -6.30 14.82
C LEU A 242 -16.80 -7.19 15.59
N ARG A 243 -17.73 -7.85 14.89
CA ARG A 243 -18.68 -8.80 15.48
C ARG A 243 -17.95 -9.90 16.25
N GLN A 244 -16.98 -10.53 15.60
CA GLN A 244 -16.19 -11.60 16.22
C GLN A 244 -15.45 -11.11 17.47
N THR A 245 -14.78 -9.96 17.37
CA THR A 245 -14.02 -9.37 18.47
C THR A 245 -14.94 -9.05 19.65
N LEU A 246 -16.09 -8.44 19.39
CA LEU A 246 -17.08 -8.11 20.41
C LEU A 246 -17.58 -9.38 21.13
N HIS A 247 -17.94 -10.42 20.38
CA HIS A 247 -18.44 -11.67 20.96
C HIS A 247 -17.37 -12.34 21.81
N GLU A 248 -16.14 -12.44 21.31
CA GLU A 248 -15.02 -13.00 22.08
C GLU A 248 -14.75 -12.16 23.33
N TRP A 249 -14.77 -10.84 23.24
CA TRP A 249 -14.53 -9.96 24.39
C TRP A 249 -15.64 -10.05 25.44
N ALA A 250 -16.91 -9.98 25.04
CA ALA A 250 -18.05 -10.11 25.93
C ALA A 250 -18.06 -11.46 26.65
N LYS A 251 -17.65 -12.54 25.96
CA LYS A 251 -17.58 -13.89 26.52
C LYS A 251 -16.42 -14.11 27.48
N TRP A 252 -15.26 -13.54 27.19
CA TRP A 252 -14.01 -13.86 27.89
C TRP A 252 -13.56 -12.79 28.89
N THR A 253 -14.25 -11.65 28.98
CA THR A 253 -13.87 -10.57 29.89
C THR A 253 -14.13 -10.91 31.36
N ASN A 254 -13.20 -10.52 32.21
CA ASN A 254 -13.31 -10.55 33.66
C ASN A 254 -13.85 -9.22 34.24
N TRP A 255 -14.18 -8.22 33.41
CA TRP A 255 -14.77 -6.96 33.87
C TRP A 255 -16.22 -7.12 34.37
N GLY A 256 -16.92 -8.18 33.96
CA GLY A 256 -18.31 -8.47 34.34
C GLY A 256 -19.23 -7.27 34.12
N GLU A 257 -20.05 -6.91 35.12
CA GLU A 257 -21.00 -5.79 35.06
C GLU A 257 -20.34 -4.45 34.66
N ARG A 258 -19.03 -4.26 34.93
CA ARG A 258 -18.29 -3.04 34.58
C ARG A 258 -18.00 -2.91 33.08
N PHE A 259 -18.13 -3.97 32.30
CA PHE A 259 -17.96 -3.93 30.85
C PHE A 259 -19.15 -3.22 30.21
N ARG A 260 -18.89 -2.12 29.51
CA ARG A 260 -19.88 -1.48 28.64
C ARG A 260 -19.25 -1.13 27.30
N TYR A 261 -20.00 -1.26 26.23
CA TYR A 261 -19.45 -1.07 24.89
C TYR A 261 -20.33 -0.23 23.96
N LEU A 262 -19.70 0.33 22.93
CA LEU A 262 -20.37 1.01 21.83
C LEU A 262 -19.71 0.63 20.52
N CYS A 263 -20.50 0.28 19.49
CA CYS A 263 -19.97 -0.05 18.17
C CYS A 263 -20.16 1.13 17.20
N VAL A 264 -19.08 1.58 16.57
CA VAL A 264 -19.05 2.72 15.65
C VAL A 264 -18.63 2.26 14.25
N CYS A 265 -19.62 2.14 13.36
CA CYS A 265 -19.41 1.64 12.00
C CYS A 265 -20.28 2.42 11.01
N SER A 266 -19.69 3.01 9.98
CA SER A 266 -20.40 3.46 8.79
C SER A 266 -20.17 2.43 7.69
N ASP A 267 -21.14 1.57 7.39
CA ASP A 267 -21.11 0.80 6.14
C ASP A 267 -22.42 0.94 5.36
N PRO A 268 -22.48 1.93 4.46
CA PRO A 268 -23.29 1.81 3.28
C PRO A 268 -22.38 2.03 2.07
N LYS A 269 -21.94 0.93 1.46
CA LYS A 269 -21.19 0.83 0.19
C LYS A 269 -19.67 0.98 0.32
N VAL A 270 -19.03 -0.11 0.71
CA VAL A 270 -17.69 -0.42 0.19
C VAL A 270 -17.72 -0.28 -1.35
N ALA A 271 -16.72 0.42 -1.87
CA ALA A 271 -16.59 0.79 -3.26
C ALA A 271 -16.88 -0.39 -4.21
N LYS A 272 -17.62 -0.13 -5.30
CA LYS A 272 -17.92 -1.06 -6.40
C LYS A 272 -16.66 -1.82 -6.88
N GLY A 273 -16.38 -2.93 -6.22
CA GLY A 273 -15.23 -3.79 -6.43
C GLY A 273 -15.63 -5.21 -6.04
N ILE A 274 -16.47 -5.82 -6.88
CA ILE A 274 -16.77 -7.26 -7.03
C ILE A 274 -16.48 -8.14 -5.79
N ASP A 275 -17.53 -8.61 -5.13
CA ASP A 275 -17.59 -9.72 -4.17
C ASP A 275 -16.84 -9.57 -2.82
N GLU A 276 -16.98 -8.46 -2.07
CA GLU A 276 -16.71 -8.49 -0.62
C GLU A 276 -18.00 -8.82 0.15
N ILE A 277 -17.89 -9.46 1.33
CA ILE A 277 -19.04 -9.82 2.17
C ILE A 277 -19.72 -8.53 2.65
N GLU A 278 -20.91 -8.24 2.14
CA GLU A 278 -21.72 -7.12 2.59
C GLU A 278 -22.55 -7.59 3.80
N ILE A 279 -22.13 -7.23 5.02
CA ILE A 279 -22.98 -7.34 6.21
C ILE A 279 -23.70 -6.01 6.32
N ARG A 280 -25.04 -6.01 6.20
CA ARG A 280 -25.80 -4.79 6.47
C ARG A 280 -25.72 -4.51 7.97
N PRO A 281 -25.60 -3.25 8.41
CA PRO A 281 -25.69 -2.91 9.83
C PRO A 281 -26.96 -3.45 10.51
N GLU A 282 -28.03 -3.68 9.75
CA GLU A 282 -29.30 -4.29 10.16
C GLU A 282 -29.18 -5.80 10.46
N ASP A 283 -28.20 -6.48 9.84
CA ASP A 283 -27.91 -7.90 10.03
C ASP A 283 -26.96 -8.16 11.23
N ALA A 284 -26.46 -7.09 11.86
CA ALA A 284 -25.66 -7.20 13.07
C ALA A 284 -26.58 -7.44 14.27
N ASP A 285 -26.26 -8.44 15.08
CA ASP A 285 -26.89 -8.77 16.35
C ASP A 285 -26.52 -7.79 17.49
N PHE A 286 -25.81 -6.71 17.17
CA PHE A 286 -25.42 -5.64 18.09
C PHE A 286 -25.70 -4.24 17.50
N PRO A 287 -25.95 -3.23 18.36
CA PRO A 287 -26.25 -1.87 17.91
C PRO A 287 -25.02 -1.15 17.34
N VAL A 288 -25.18 -0.62 16.13
CA VAL A 288 -24.18 0.23 15.46
C VAL A 288 -24.58 1.71 15.58
N ARG A 289 -23.58 2.59 15.76
CA ARG A 289 -23.75 4.04 15.81
C ARG A 289 -22.86 4.74 14.77
N THR A 290 -23.35 5.84 14.23
CA THR A 290 -22.63 6.68 13.25
C THR A 290 -22.58 8.15 13.65
N ASP A 291 -23.27 8.53 14.73
CA ASP A 291 -23.33 9.91 15.23
C ASP A 291 -22.25 10.17 16.30
N PRO A 292 -21.32 11.12 16.07
CA PRO A 292 -20.33 11.53 17.07
C PRO A 292 -20.93 11.97 18.42
N ALA A 293 -22.14 12.54 18.44
CA ALA A 293 -22.77 13.00 19.67
C ALA A 293 -23.13 11.82 20.60
N ILE A 294 -23.55 10.69 20.04
CA ILE A 294 -23.84 9.46 20.80
C ILE A 294 -22.53 8.91 21.40
N VAL A 295 -21.45 8.89 20.61
CA VAL A 295 -20.12 8.45 21.08
C VAL A 295 -19.62 9.34 22.22
N GLY A 296 -19.80 10.66 22.11
CA GLY A 296 -19.45 11.60 23.17
C GLY A 296 -20.22 11.33 24.47
N ARG A 297 -21.56 11.24 24.40
CA ARG A 297 -22.41 10.93 25.56
C ARG A 297 -22.04 9.60 26.21
N PHE A 298 -21.77 8.58 25.40
CA PHE A 298 -21.29 7.29 25.90
C PHE A 298 -20.05 7.51 26.75
N LEU A 299 -18.97 8.09 26.19
CA LEU A 299 -17.69 8.27 26.90
C LEU A 299 -17.79 9.13 28.17
N ASP A 300 -18.76 10.04 28.23
CA ASP A 300 -18.99 10.92 29.38
C ASP A 300 -19.79 10.21 30.52
N GLY A 301 -20.75 9.34 30.20
CA GLY A 301 -21.68 8.73 31.16
C GLY A 301 -21.21 7.44 31.87
N GLY A 302 -19.91 7.23 32.07
CA GLY A 302 -19.34 5.91 32.43
C GLY A 302 -19.11 5.60 33.91
N GLY A 303 -19.06 6.58 34.80
CA GLY A 303 -18.74 6.34 36.21
C GLY A 303 -17.49 5.45 36.39
N ASP A 304 -17.67 4.32 37.08
CA ASP A 304 -16.62 3.31 37.36
C ASP A 304 -16.55 2.17 36.32
N ALA A 305 -17.41 2.20 35.30
CA ALA A 305 -17.43 1.22 34.22
C ALA A 305 -16.25 1.41 33.25
N VAL A 306 -15.82 0.31 32.61
CA VAL A 306 -14.83 0.31 31.54
C VAL A 306 -15.56 0.54 30.23
N SER A 307 -15.25 1.65 29.56
CA SER A 307 -15.93 2.09 28.35
C SER A 307 -15.15 1.66 27.13
N VAL A 308 -15.67 0.69 26.38
CA VAL A 308 -15.01 0.15 25.19
C VAL A 308 -15.72 0.62 23.92
N VAL A 309 -15.01 1.33 23.05
CA VAL A 309 -15.53 1.69 21.73
C VAL A 309 -14.93 0.73 20.70
N PHE A 310 -15.77 -0.11 20.11
CA PHE A 310 -15.39 -0.93 18.95
C PHE A 310 -15.65 -0.13 17.68
N CYS A 311 -14.65 0.04 16.83
CA CYS A 311 -14.73 0.93 15.68
C CYS A 311 -14.07 0.31 14.47
N THR A 312 -14.68 0.44 13.28
CA THR A 312 -13.93 0.14 12.05
C THR A 312 -12.94 1.26 11.74
N TYR A 313 -11.79 0.96 11.13
CA TYR A 313 -10.80 1.97 10.75
C TYR A 313 -11.40 3.10 9.89
N GLN A 314 -12.34 2.75 9.02
CA GLN A 314 -13.07 3.66 8.14
C GLN A 314 -13.94 4.66 8.91
N SER A 315 -14.40 4.27 10.11
CA SER A 315 -15.28 5.04 10.98
C SER A 315 -14.55 5.77 12.09
N ALA A 316 -13.22 5.58 12.21
CA ALA A 316 -12.38 6.29 13.17
C ALA A 316 -12.56 7.83 13.16
N PRO A 317 -12.82 8.50 12.02
CA PRO A 317 -13.14 9.92 12.02
C PRO A 317 -14.37 10.31 12.86
N VAL A 318 -15.39 9.45 12.94
CA VAL A 318 -16.58 9.68 13.79
C VAL A 318 -16.18 9.74 15.26
N VAL A 319 -15.31 8.82 15.69
CA VAL A 319 -14.75 8.81 17.04
C VAL A 319 -13.83 10.01 17.27
N GLY A 320 -12.99 10.36 16.29
CA GLY A 320 -12.12 11.54 16.37
C GLY A 320 -12.89 12.85 16.58
N GLU A 321 -14.01 13.03 15.86
CA GLU A 321 -14.93 14.16 16.06
C GLU A 321 -15.55 14.15 17.47
N ALA A 322 -16.00 12.98 17.95
CA ALA A 322 -16.54 12.83 19.29
C ALA A 322 -15.51 13.16 20.39
N MET A 323 -14.22 12.97 20.12
CA MET A 323 -13.15 13.21 21.10
C MET A 323 -12.71 14.68 21.21
N LYS A 324 -13.21 15.58 20.36
CA LYS A 324 -12.87 17.01 20.46
C LYS A 324 -13.28 17.58 21.82
N GLY A 325 -12.30 18.10 22.56
CA GLY A 325 -12.49 18.65 23.90
C GLY A 325 -12.66 17.62 25.02
N ARG A 326 -12.48 16.32 24.73
CA ARG A 326 -12.58 15.24 25.72
C ARG A 326 -11.21 14.70 26.14
N GLN A 327 -11.18 13.99 27.27
CA GLN A 327 -10.00 13.27 27.74
C GLN A 327 -9.62 12.16 26.75
N PRO A 328 -8.33 11.93 26.47
CA PRO A 328 -7.87 10.86 25.58
C PRO A 328 -8.37 9.47 25.99
N PHE A 329 -8.39 8.53 25.03
CA PHE A 329 -8.47 7.11 25.36
C PHE A 329 -7.23 6.68 26.13
N ASP A 330 -7.39 5.79 27.12
CA ASP A 330 -6.28 5.29 27.91
C ASP A 330 -5.46 4.25 27.12
N LEU A 331 -6.17 3.40 26.37
CA LEU A 331 -5.59 2.38 25.51
C LEU A 331 -6.32 2.30 24.17
N GLY A 332 -5.56 2.31 23.08
CA GLY A 332 -6.03 2.02 21.73
C GLY A 332 -5.45 0.70 21.26
N ILE A 333 -6.32 -0.21 20.82
CA ILE A 333 -5.98 -1.51 20.27
C ILE A 333 -6.21 -1.47 18.78
N PHE A 334 -5.17 -1.75 18.02
CA PHE A 334 -5.15 -1.73 16.57
C PHE A 334 -5.00 -3.16 16.09
N ASP A 335 -6.12 -3.82 15.81
CA ASP A 335 -6.08 -5.17 15.25
C ASP A 335 -5.91 -5.12 13.72
N GLU A 336 -5.27 -6.15 13.17
CA GLU A 336 -4.78 -6.17 11.78
C GLU A 336 -4.05 -4.87 11.39
N ALA A 337 -3.18 -4.40 12.29
CA ALA A 337 -2.49 -3.11 12.21
C ALA A 337 -1.67 -2.93 10.91
N HIS A 338 -1.30 -4.02 10.25
CA HIS A 338 -0.61 -4.00 8.97
C HIS A 338 -1.38 -3.23 7.87
N LYS A 339 -2.72 -3.14 7.98
CA LYS A 339 -3.56 -2.36 7.04
C LYS A 339 -3.36 -0.85 7.16
N THR A 340 -2.72 -0.40 8.22
CA THR A 340 -2.48 1.03 8.47
C THR A 340 -1.21 1.56 7.77
N THR A 341 -0.39 0.69 7.18
CA THR A 341 0.93 0.99 6.58
C THR A 341 0.88 1.75 5.22
N GLY A 342 -0.25 2.40 4.89
CA GLY A 342 -0.47 3.14 3.65
C GLY A 342 0.00 4.61 3.66
N ARG A 343 -0.12 5.31 2.52
CA ARG A 343 0.18 6.76 2.45
C ARG A 343 -0.65 7.56 3.45
N GLU A 344 -0.04 8.57 4.07
CA GLU A 344 -0.72 9.55 4.92
C GLU A 344 -1.98 10.10 4.23
N GLY A 345 -3.10 10.14 4.96
CA GLY A 345 -4.40 10.63 4.48
C GLY A 345 -5.40 9.54 4.04
N THR A 346 -5.01 8.26 4.07
CA THR A 346 -5.98 7.16 3.97
C THR A 346 -6.78 7.02 5.27
N ARG A 347 -8.04 6.57 5.19
CA ARG A 347 -8.89 6.38 6.39
C ARG A 347 -8.27 5.40 7.40
N TYR A 348 -7.52 4.40 6.93
CA TYR A 348 -6.81 3.42 7.77
C TYR A 348 -5.66 4.02 8.61
N ALA A 349 -5.00 5.08 8.14
CA ALA A 349 -3.93 5.75 8.88
C ALA A 349 -4.45 6.83 9.85
N PHE A 350 -5.76 7.12 9.85
CA PHE A 350 -6.34 8.25 10.59
C PHE A 350 -6.04 8.17 12.10
N ALA A 351 -6.25 7.02 12.72
CA ALA A 351 -6.11 6.82 14.16
C ALA A 351 -4.65 6.70 14.66
N LEU A 352 -3.67 6.63 13.75
CA LEU A 352 -2.25 6.56 14.13
C LEU A 352 -1.74 7.87 14.76
N MET A 353 -2.38 8.99 14.41
CA MET A 353 -1.94 10.34 14.74
C MET A 353 -2.76 10.94 15.88
N ASP A 354 -2.09 11.40 16.94
CA ASP A 354 -2.75 12.00 18.12
C ASP A 354 -3.59 13.24 17.78
N LYS A 355 -3.18 14.01 16.76
CA LYS A 355 -3.95 15.17 16.27
C LYS A 355 -5.36 14.81 15.74
N ASN A 356 -5.53 13.56 15.28
CA ASN A 356 -6.78 13.08 14.70
C ASN A 356 -7.63 12.38 15.77
N LEU A 357 -6.99 11.56 16.60
CA LEU A 357 -7.64 10.81 17.65
C LEU A 357 -6.69 10.69 18.85
N PRO A 358 -6.99 11.33 19.99
CA PRO A 358 -6.10 11.34 21.15
C PRO A 358 -6.17 10.00 21.90
N ILE A 359 -5.04 9.28 21.96
CA ILE A 359 -4.90 7.99 22.64
C ILE A 359 -3.57 8.00 23.41
N ARG A 360 -3.59 7.67 24.70
CA ARG A 360 -2.37 7.63 25.54
C ARG A 360 -1.45 6.49 25.14
N LYS A 361 -1.93 5.24 25.20
CA LYS A 361 -1.14 4.06 24.83
C LYS A 361 -1.74 3.35 23.63
N ARG A 362 -0.91 2.84 22.73
CA ARG A 362 -1.32 2.11 21.53
C ARG A 362 -0.66 0.74 21.46
N LEU A 363 -1.50 -0.28 21.32
CA LEU A 363 -1.09 -1.65 21.10
C LEU A 363 -1.47 -2.06 19.68
N PHE A 364 -0.47 -2.38 18.87
CA PHE A 364 -0.66 -2.82 17.49
C PHE A 364 -0.54 -4.34 17.42
N LEU A 365 -1.57 -5.02 16.95
CA LEU A 365 -1.57 -6.47 16.79
C LEU A 365 -1.61 -6.84 15.31
N THR A 366 -0.78 -7.80 14.92
CA THR A 366 -0.85 -8.37 13.58
C THR A 366 -0.18 -9.74 13.50
N ALA A 367 -0.52 -10.52 12.47
CA ALA A 367 0.29 -11.67 12.06
C ALA A 367 1.41 -11.26 11.09
N THR A 368 1.14 -10.30 10.20
CA THR A 368 1.98 -9.91 9.06
C THR A 368 2.49 -8.47 9.20
N PRO A 369 3.57 -8.20 9.95
CA PRO A 369 4.08 -6.84 10.11
C PRO A 369 4.76 -6.28 8.84
N ARG A 370 5.07 -7.14 7.86
CA ARG A 370 5.73 -6.79 6.60
C ARG A 370 4.94 -7.35 5.42
N HIS A 371 4.85 -6.58 4.34
CA HIS A 371 4.19 -6.95 3.11
C HIS A 371 5.06 -6.73 1.88
N TYR A 372 5.29 -7.78 1.08
CA TYR A 372 6.07 -7.70 -0.15
C TYR A 372 5.18 -7.42 -1.36
N VAL A 373 5.34 -6.30 -2.07
CA VAL A 373 4.52 -5.95 -3.24
C VAL A 373 5.04 -6.65 -4.52
N ILE A 374 4.51 -7.86 -4.80
CA ILE A 374 4.88 -8.75 -5.93
C ILE A 374 4.90 -8.05 -7.31
N GLY A 375 4.06 -7.02 -7.53
CA GLY A 375 4.00 -6.28 -8.81
C GLY A 375 4.86 -5.01 -8.89
N LYS A 376 5.62 -4.67 -7.84
CA LYS A 376 6.54 -3.52 -7.83
C LYS A 376 7.89 -3.98 -7.34
N ARG A 377 8.82 -4.12 -8.28
CA ARG A 377 10.23 -4.31 -7.97
C ARG A 377 10.93 -2.96 -7.91
N ASP A 378 11.88 -2.81 -7.00
CA ASP A 378 12.73 -1.64 -6.93
C ASP A 378 13.79 -1.66 -8.05
N LYS A 379 14.77 -0.74 -7.99
CA LYS A 379 15.84 -0.67 -9.02
C LYS A 379 16.80 -1.86 -8.95
N GLU A 380 16.81 -2.60 -7.86
CA GLU A 380 17.69 -3.74 -7.60
C GLU A 380 17.01 -5.07 -7.96
N GLY A 381 15.69 -5.05 -8.20
CA GLY A 381 14.89 -6.22 -8.59
C GLY A 381 14.07 -6.79 -7.44
N ASP A 382 14.12 -6.16 -6.26
CA ASP A 382 13.52 -6.66 -5.03
C ASP A 382 12.11 -6.13 -4.85
N PHE A 383 11.25 -6.92 -4.21
CA PHE A 383 9.87 -6.54 -3.94
C PHE A 383 9.82 -5.29 -3.07
N ALA A 384 9.04 -4.29 -3.49
CA ALA A 384 8.79 -3.12 -2.65
C ALA A 384 8.07 -3.59 -1.37
N VAL A 385 8.69 -3.37 -0.22
CA VAL A 385 8.15 -3.75 1.08
C VAL A 385 7.34 -2.60 1.67
N VAL A 386 6.14 -2.90 2.15
CA VAL A 386 5.36 -2.03 3.02
C VAL A 386 5.39 -2.67 4.40
N SER A 387 5.93 -1.99 5.42
CA SER A 387 6.13 -2.58 6.74
C SER A 387 5.73 -1.67 7.89
N MET A 388 5.55 -2.30 9.05
CA MET A 388 5.40 -1.66 10.35
C MET A 388 6.75 -1.45 11.07
N ASP A 389 7.87 -1.45 10.35
CA ASP A 389 9.21 -1.35 10.97
C ASP A 389 9.52 0.06 11.53
N ASP A 390 8.68 1.06 11.26
CA ASP A 390 8.82 2.41 11.82
C ASP A 390 8.43 2.44 13.31
N GLU A 391 9.43 2.34 14.19
CA GLU A 391 9.26 2.41 15.65
C GLU A 391 8.59 3.71 16.12
N ALA A 392 8.68 4.82 15.37
CA ALA A 392 8.03 6.08 15.77
C ALA A 392 6.50 6.00 15.62
N ILE A 393 6.01 5.24 14.64
CA ILE A 393 4.58 5.05 14.39
C ILE A 393 4.02 3.87 15.19
N TYR A 394 4.72 2.73 15.18
CA TYR A 394 4.22 1.45 15.68
C TYR A 394 4.82 1.01 17.01
N GLY A 395 5.85 1.70 17.50
CA GLY A 395 6.62 1.27 18.66
C GLY A 395 7.45 0.02 18.37
N ARG A 396 8.16 -0.46 19.38
CA ARG A 396 8.96 -1.68 19.28
C ARG A 396 8.07 -2.92 19.28
N VAL A 397 8.57 -4.00 18.69
CA VAL A 397 7.94 -5.31 18.79
C VAL A 397 8.16 -5.85 20.21
N ALA A 398 7.12 -5.76 21.05
CA ALA A 398 7.14 -6.22 22.43
C ALA A 398 7.16 -7.76 22.50
N HIS A 399 6.36 -8.42 21.67
CA HIS A 399 6.25 -9.88 21.64
C HIS A 399 6.17 -10.41 20.21
N ARG A 400 6.81 -11.57 19.97
CA ARG A 400 6.82 -12.27 18.67
C ARG A 400 6.61 -13.77 18.82
N LEU A 401 5.47 -14.25 18.33
CA LEU A 401 5.10 -15.67 18.22
C LEU A 401 4.77 -16.02 16.77
N THR A 402 5.76 -16.48 16.01
CA THR A 402 5.61 -16.87 14.59
C THR A 402 4.96 -18.24 14.45
N PHE A 403 4.60 -18.64 13.22
CA PHE A 403 4.05 -19.98 12.96
C PHE A 403 5.01 -21.08 13.40
N ALA A 404 6.29 -20.98 13.04
CA ALA A 404 7.33 -21.92 13.46
C ALA A 404 7.39 -22.09 14.99
N ARG A 405 7.52 -20.99 15.74
CA ARG A 405 7.58 -21.02 17.21
C ARG A 405 6.29 -21.56 17.84
N ALA A 406 5.14 -21.23 17.26
CA ALA A 406 3.85 -21.73 17.74
C ALA A 406 3.71 -23.25 17.49
N ALA A 407 4.25 -23.77 16.37
CA ALA A 407 4.28 -25.19 16.07
C ALA A 407 5.26 -25.95 16.98
N GLU A 408 6.46 -25.40 17.22
CA GLU A 408 7.44 -25.94 18.18
C GLU A 408 6.84 -26.09 19.59
N GLN A 409 6.05 -25.09 20.02
CA GLN A 409 5.35 -25.08 21.29
C GLN A 409 4.06 -25.93 21.29
N LYS A 410 3.74 -26.62 20.19
CA LYS A 410 2.54 -27.44 20.00
C LYS A 410 1.23 -26.66 20.22
N ILE A 411 1.24 -25.34 20.01
CA ILE A 411 0.05 -24.48 20.05
C ILE A 411 -0.78 -24.67 18.78
N ILE A 412 -0.09 -24.89 17.67
CA ILE A 412 -0.63 -25.22 16.35
C ILE A 412 0.11 -26.44 15.80
N VAL A 413 -0.41 -27.04 14.74
CA VAL A 413 0.33 -28.08 14.00
C VAL A 413 1.25 -27.44 12.95
N PRO A 414 2.40 -28.08 12.63
CA PRO A 414 3.20 -27.66 11.48
C PRO A 414 2.40 -27.74 10.19
N TYR A 415 2.87 -27.06 9.15
CA TYR A 415 2.24 -27.10 7.84
C TYR A 415 3.14 -27.72 6.77
N LYS A 416 2.52 -28.21 5.70
CA LYS A 416 3.19 -28.65 4.48
C LYS A 416 2.50 -28.11 3.24
N VAL A 417 3.26 -27.54 2.32
CA VAL A 417 2.75 -27.09 1.02
C VAL A 417 2.83 -28.24 0.03
N VAL A 418 1.67 -28.63 -0.51
CA VAL A 418 1.53 -29.67 -1.52
C VAL A 418 1.38 -28.99 -2.88
N ILE A 419 2.40 -29.13 -3.74
CA ILE A 419 2.35 -28.70 -5.14
C ILE A 419 1.97 -29.91 -5.98
N SER A 420 0.69 -29.97 -6.38
CA SER A 420 0.21 -31.09 -7.20
C SER A 420 0.27 -30.74 -8.67
N VAL A 421 1.11 -31.45 -9.41
CA VAL A 421 1.36 -31.28 -10.83
C VAL A 421 0.45 -32.18 -11.66
N VAL A 422 -0.18 -31.61 -12.68
CA VAL A 422 -1.00 -32.32 -13.66
C VAL A 422 -0.52 -31.97 -15.05
N ASP A 423 -0.28 -33.00 -15.86
CA ASP A 423 0.06 -32.87 -17.27
C ASP A 423 -1.16 -33.13 -18.18
N SER A 424 -0.98 -32.89 -19.48
CA SER A 424 -2.04 -33.08 -20.48
C SER A 424 -2.52 -34.53 -20.57
N GLU A 425 -1.64 -35.52 -20.40
CA GLU A 425 -1.98 -36.94 -20.53
C GLU A 425 -2.90 -37.39 -19.39
N MET A 426 -2.65 -36.93 -18.17
CA MET A 426 -3.51 -37.16 -17.02
C MET A 426 -4.92 -36.58 -17.21
N ILE A 427 -5.03 -35.42 -17.86
CA ILE A 427 -6.33 -34.81 -18.16
C ILE A 427 -7.06 -35.60 -19.23
N ASP A 428 -6.37 -35.99 -20.30
CA ASP A 428 -6.97 -36.77 -21.38
C ASP A 428 -7.51 -38.11 -20.84
N ASN A 429 -6.74 -38.79 -19.99
CA ASN A 429 -7.19 -40.02 -19.32
C ASN A 429 -8.41 -39.78 -18.40
N ALA A 430 -8.40 -38.70 -17.61
CA ALA A 430 -9.52 -38.39 -16.71
C ALA A 430 -10.80 -38.01 -17.47
N LEU A 431 -10.67 -37.29 -18.59
CA LEU A 431 -11.81 -36.97 -19.47
C LEU A 431 -12.38 -38.25 -20.11
N MET A 432 -11.52 -39.17 -20.53
CA MET A 432 -11.96 -40.49 -21.02
C MET A 432 -12.71 -41.28 -19.94
N ASP A 433 -12.21 -41.31 -18.71
CA ASP A 433 -12.87 -41.96 -17.56
C ASP A 433 -14.24 -41.32 -17.23
N GLN A 434 -14.39 -40.02 -17.51
CA GLN A 434 -15.65 -39.27 -17.38
C GLN A 434 -16.63 -39.52 -18.54
N GLY A 435 -16.25 -40.31 -19.55
CA GLY A 435 -17.07 -40.55 -20.74
C GLY A 435 -17.16 -39.34 -21.67
N GLU A 436 -16.24 -38.38 -21.53
CA GLU A 436 -16.21 -37.14 -22.30
C GLU A 436 -15.05 -37.15 -23.30
N VAL A 437 -15.30 -36.63 -24.52
CA VAL A 437 -14.24 -36.47 -25.52
C VAL A 437 -13.68 -35.05 -25.40
N SER A 438 -12.36 -34.95 -25.21
CA SER A 438 -11.63 -33.68 -25.19
C SER A 438 -11.88 -32.90 -26.49
N ILE A 439 -12.60 -31.78 -26.40
CA ILE A 439 -12.68 -30.82 -27.50
C ILE A 439 -11.33 -30.10 -27.54
N LYS A 440 -10.50 -30.41 -28.55
CA LYS A 440 -9.19 -29.77 -28.75
C LYS A 440 -9.29 -28.25 -28.59
N GLY A 441 -8.70 -27.72 -27.52
CA GLY A 441 -8.52 -26.28 -27.32
C GLY A 441 -9.51 -25.58 -26.39
N ASP A 442 -10.19 -26.28 -25.46
CA ASP A 442 -10.84 -25.64 -24.30
C ASP A 442 -9.91 -25.61 -23.05
N PRO A 443 -9.04 -24.59 -22.92
CA PRO A 443 -8.11 -24.49 -21.79
C PRO A 443 -8.82 -24.28 -20.44
N VAL A 444 -10.08 -23.85 -20.44
CA VAL A 444 -10.84 -23.64 -19.20
C VAL A 444 -11.26 -24.99 -18.61
N ARG A 445 -11.80 -25.87 -19.45
CA ARG A 445 -12.20 -27.24 -19.03
C ARG A 445 -10.99 -28.07 -18.60
N ALA A 446 -9.87 -27.99 -19.31
CA ALA A 446 -8.65 -28.71 -18.96
C ALA A 446 -8.10 -28.31 -17.57
N LYS A 447 -7.99 -27.00 -17.30
CA LYS A 447 -7.60 -26.50 -15.96
C LYS A 447 -8.57 -26.95 -14.88
N TRP A 448 -9.86 -26.99 -15.21
CA TRP A 448 -10.90 -27.42 -14.28
C TRP A 448 -10.75 -28.87 -13.84
N VAL A 449 -10.56 -29.79 -14.81
CA VAL A 449 -10.30 -31.21 -14.53
C VAL A 449 -8.98 -31.38 -13.77
N ALA A 450 -7.95 -30.58 -14.09
CA ALA A 450 -6.70 -30.58 -13.34
C ALA A 450 -6.92 -30.24 -11.85
N HIS A 451 -7.77 -29.26 -11.52
CA HIS A 451 -8.10 -28.94 -10.12
C HIS A 451 -8.77 -30.09 -9.38
N GLN A 452 -9.67 -30.83 -10.04
CA GLN A 452 -10.30 -32.00 -9.45
C GLN A 452 -9.28 -33.13 -9.19
N ILE A 453 -8.42 -33.42 -10.17
CA ILE A 453 -7.36 -34.43 -10.06
C ILE A 453 -6.37 -34.07 -8.95
N THR A 454 -5.90 -32.83 -8.91
CA THR A 454 -4.94 -32.36 -7.89
C THR A 454 -5.51 -32.48 -6.49
N LEU A 455 -6.77 -32.08 -6.28
CA LEU A 455 -7.42 -32.18 -4.99
C LEU A 455 -7.62 -33.64 -4.56
N LYS A 456 -8.13 -34.49 -5.45
CA LYS A 456 -8.30 -35.92 -5.18
C LYS A 456 -6.99 -36.59 -4.78
N ARG A 457 -5.93 -36.36 -5.55
CA ARG A 457 -4.61 -36.94 -5.30
C ARG A 457 -4.06 -36.54 -3.93
N ALA A 458 -4.23 -35.27 -3.56
CA ALA A 458 -3.80 -34.77 -2.27
C ALA A 458 -4.62 -35.35 -1.10
N VAL A 459 -5.92 -35.54 -1.29
CA VAL A 459 -6.81 -36.19 -0.31
C VAL A 459 -6.41 -37.64 -0.07
N GLU A 460 -6.15 -38.39 -1.14
CA GLU A 460 -5.74 -39.80 -1.05
C GLU A 460 -4.36 -39.98 -0.43
N ALA A 461 -3.40 -39.10 -0.77
CA ALA A 461 -2.03 -39.19 -0.26
C ALA A 461 -1.91 -39.00 1.25
N HIS A 462 -2.84 -38.27 1.87
CA HIS A 462 -2.77 -37.89 3.29
C HIS A 462 -4.02 -38.23 4.12
N ASP A 463 -4.96 -39.02 3.57
CA ASP A 463 -6.27 -39.35 4.17
C ASP A 463 -6.99 -38.12 4.77
N LEU A 464 -7.06 -37.05 3.97
CA LEU A 464 -7.63 -35.78 4.43
C LEU A 464 -9.15 -35.92 4.59
N LYS A 465 -9.72 -35.29 5.62
CA LYS A 465 -11.15 -35.43 5.95
C LYS A 465 -11.92 -34.14 5.72
N ARG A 466 -11.38 -32.99 6.12
CA ARG A 466 -12.06 -31.69 6.03
C ARG A 466 -11.23 -30.70 5.24
N LEU A 467 -11.84 -30.15 4.19
CA LEU A 467 -11.15 -29.38 3.15
C LEU A 467 -11.85 -28.03 2.91
N ILE A 468 -11.05 -26.99 2.63
CA ILE A 468 -11.56 -25.70 2.15
C ILE A 468 -10.94 -25.40 0.80
N THR A 469 -11.77 -25.08 -0.20
CA THR A 469 -11.29 -24.71 -1.54
C THR A 469 -11.61 -23.26 -1.85
N PHE A 470 -10.60 -22.52 -2.33
CA PHE A 470 -10.69 -21.12 -2.69
C PHE A 470 -10.72 -20.97 -4.21
N HIS A 471 -11.79 -20.36 -4.70
CA HIS A 471 -12.05 -20.14 -6.13
C HIS A 471 -12.02 -18.66 -6.46
N SER A 472 -11.82 -18.31 -7.73
CA SER A 472 -11.75 -16.92 -8.20
C SER A 472 -13.11 -16.23 -8.33
N SER A 473 -14.20 -16.98 -8.51
CA SER A 473 -15.58 -16.47 -8.66
C SER A 473 -16.60 -17.36 -7.96
N ILE A 474 -17.77 -16.80 -7.61
CA ILE A 474 -18.89 -17.55 -7.01
C ILE A 474 -19.36 -18.66 -7.96
N LYS A 475 -19.52 -18.35 -9.25
CA LYS A 475 -19.94 -19.33 -10.26
C LYS A 475 -19.02 -20.56 -10.30
N ALA A 476 -17.70 -20.34 -10.26
CA ALA A 476 -16.74 -21.43 -10.20
C ALA A 476 -16.90 -22.24 -8.90
N ALA A 477 -16.94 -21.58 -7.74
CA ALA A 477 -17.10 -22.28 -6.46
C ALA A 477 -18.36 -23.15 -6.40
N VAL A 478 -19.49 -22.66 -6.93
CA VAL A 478 -20.75 -23.41 -7.01
C VAL A 478 -20.62 -24.61 -7.95
N ALA A 479 -20.10 -24.41 -9.17
CA ALA A 479 -19.89 -25.50 -10.12
C ALA A 479 -18.95 -26.58 -9.55
N PHE A 480 -17.90 -26.17 -8.83
CA PHE A 480 -16.95 -27.12 -8.22
C PHE A 480 -17.58 -27.93 -7.09
N ALA A 481 -18.65 -27.44 -6.45
CA ALA A 481 -19.35 -28.15 -5.40
C ALA A 481 -20.38 -29.17 -5.91
N SER A 482 -20.65 -29.21 -7.23
CA SER A 482 -21.71 -30.08 -7.78
C SER A 482 -21.33 -31.57 -7.82
N ASP A 483 -22.30 -32.40 -8.20
CA ASP A 483 -22.15 -33.84 -8.43
C ASP A 483 -21.91 -34.20 -9.90
N ASP A 484 -21.95 -33.20 -10.79
CA ASP A 484 -21.79 -33.39 -12.23
C ASP A 484 -20.32 -33.71 -12.57
N SER A 485 -20.01 -34.00 -13.84
CA SER A 485 -18.61 -34.19 -14.30
C SER A 485 -17.72 -32.97 -14.02
N GLU A 486 -18.31 -31.77 -13.94
CA GLU A 486 -17.65 -30.53 -13.54
C GLU A 486 -17.48 -30.38 -12.01
N GLY A 487 -18.12 -31.21 -11.19
CA GLY A 487 -18.08 -31.11 -9.73
C GLY A 487 -17.01 -31.96 -9.06
N ILE A 488 -16.54 -31.55 -7.88
CA ILE A 488 -15.67 -32.40 -7.06
C ILE A 488 -16.40 -33.63 -6.50
N GLY A 489 -17.74 -33.59 -6.45
CA GLY A 489 -18.56 -34.72 -6.02
C GLY A 489 -18.33 -35.97 -6.88
N PHE A 490 -18.04 -35.80 -8.17
CA PHE A 490 -17.70 -36.90 -9.07
C PHE A 490 -16.40 -37.62 -8.65
N GLN A 491 -15.38 -36.86 -8.24
CA GLN A 491 -14.07 -37.42 -7.84
C GLN A 491 -14.02 -37.85 -6.37
N LEU A 492 -14.81 -37.22 -5.50
CA LEU A 492 -14.89 -37.45 -4.06
C LEU A 492 -16.35 -37.68 -3.63
N PRO A 493 -16.98 -38.81 -4.01
CA PRO A 493 -18.40 -39.06 -3.76
C PRO A 493 -18.74 -39.24 -2.28
N ASN A 494 -17.75 -39.58 -1.45
CA ASN A 494 -17.90 -39.74 0.00
C ASN A 494 -17.70 -38.44 0.80
N PHE A 495 -17.52 -37.30 0.13
CA PHE A 495 -17.41 -35.99 0.77
C PHE A 495 -18.73 -35.24 0.68
N GLN A 496 -19.24 -34.81 1.84
CA GLN A 496 -20.35 -33.85 1.85
C GLN A 496 -19.83 -32.49 1.39
N ARG A 497 -20.54 -31.85 0.45
CA ARG A 497 -20.11 -30.56 -0.14
C ARG A 497 -20.98 -29.44 0.38
N PHE A 498 -20.32 -28.34 0.71
CA PHE A 498 -20.94 -27.10 1.15
C PHE A 498 -20.45 -25.97 0.27
N HIS A 499 -21.31 -24.99 0.02
CA HIS A 499 -20.93 -23.77 -0.68
C HIS A 499 -21.22 -22.56 0.20
N VAL A 500 -20.22 -21.70 0.33
CA VAL A 500 -20.35 -20.42 1.03
C VAL A 500 -19.96 -19.28 0.11
N SER A 501 -20.75 -18.20 0.09
CA SER A 501 -20.51 -16.98 -0.68
C SER A 501 -20.91 -15.72 0.09
N GLY A 502 -20.35 -14.57 -0.30
CA GLY A 502 -20.72 -13.28 0.29
C GLY A 502 -22.15 -12.84 -0.02
N ALA A 503 -22.80 -13.46 -1.01
CA ALA A 503 -24.19 -13.19 -1.39
C ALA A 503 -25.21 -13.91 -0.48
N GLN A 504 -24.78 -14.93 0.27
CA GLN A 504 -25.66 -15.64 1.21
C GLN A 504 -25.84 -14.85 2.51
N PRO A 505 -27.06 -14.83 3.09
CA PRO A 505 -27.32 -14.30 4.41
C PRO A 505 -26.39 -14.92 5.46
N THR A 506 -26.01 -14.12 6.47
CA THR A 506 -25.09 -14.56 7.52
C THR A 506 -25.57 -15.83 8.25
N ALA A 507 -26.87 -15.95 8.52
CA ALA A 507 -27.44 -17.13 9.18
C ALA A 507 -27.23 -18.43 8.38
N GLU A 508 -27.45 -18.39 7.06
CA GLU A 508 -27.26 -19.55 6.17
C GLU A 508 -25.78 -19.97 6.14
N ARG A 509 -24.85 -19.01 6.08
CA ARG A 509 -23.42 -19.30 6.12
C ARG A 509 -22.99 -19.94 7.45
N ASP A 510 -23.48 -19.41 8.56
CA ASP A 510 -23.17 -19.92 9.89
C ASP A 510 -23.75 -21.33 10.09
N GLU A 511 -24.88 -21.66 9.45
CA GLU A 511 -25.44 -23.01 9.42
C GLU A 511 -24.56 -23.99 8.61
N HIS A 512 -24.20 -23.66 7.36
CA HIS A 512 -23.28 -24.47 6.56
C HIS A 512 -21.95 -24.74 7.29
N MET A 513 -21.41 -23.75 8.02
CA MET A 513 -20.19 -23.90 8.80
C MET A 513 -20.36 -24.87 9.97
N ARG A 514 -21.49 -24.81 10.68
CA ARG A 514 -21.78 -25.71 11.81
C ARG A 514 -22.03 -27.13 11.35
N GLU A 515 -22.73 -27.32 10.24
CA GLU A 515 -22.89 -28.64 9.63
C GLU A 515 -21.53 -29.21 9.19
N PHE A 516 -20.74 -28.41 8.46
CA PHE A 516 -19.41 -28.80 8.03
C PHE A 516 -18.47 -29.16 9.20
N ALA A 517 -18.63 -28.53 10.37
CA ALA A 517 -17.85 -28.88 11.55
C ALA A 517 -18.18 -30.28 12.12
N ARG A 518 -19.36 -30.81 11.83
CA ARG A 518 -19.87 -32.10 12.35
C ARG A 518 -19.67 -33.27 11.39
N VAL A 519 -19.48 -33.01 10.10
CA VAL A 519 -19.36 -34.09 9.10
C VAL A 519 -18.02 -34.83 9.23
N PRO A 520 -17.99 -36.16 9.06
CA PRO A 520 -16.74 -36.92 9.06
C PRO A 520 -15.82 -36.57 7.90
N ARG A 521 -16.39 -36.36 6.69
CA ARG A 521 -15.68 -35.96 5.48
C ARG A 521 -16.46 -34.86 4.77
N GLY A 522 -15.81 -33.73 4.55
CA GLY A 522 -16.47 -32.56 3.97
C GLY A 522 -15.54 -31.68 3.16
N VAL A 523 -16.10 -31.02 2.15
CA VAL A 523 -15.44 -29.95 1.40
C VAL A 523 -16.33 -28.71 1.40
N ILE A 524 -15.75 -27.56 1.72
CA ILE A 524 -16.43 -26.28 1.59
C ILE A 524 -15.79 -25.47 0.47
N THR A 525 -16.59 -25.11 -0.53
CA THR A 525 -16.16 -24.25 -1.63
C THR A 525 -16.52 -22.82 -1.30
N ASN A 526 -15.60 -21.90 -1.63
CA ASN A 526 -15.80 -20.51 -1.28
C ASN A 526 -15.22 -19.53 -2.32
N ALA A 527 -15.82 -18.34 -2.35
CA ALA A 527 -15.38 -17.24 -3.18
C ALA A 527 -15.45 -15.91 -2.41
N ARG A 528 -14.28 -15.36 -2.01
CA ARG A 528 -14.10 -14.09 -1.25
C ARG A 528 -14.93 -13.96 0.03
N CYS A 529 -15.39 -15.07 0.61
CA CYS A 529 -16.32 -15.03 1.72
C CYS A 529 -15.81 -15.68 3.01
N LEU A 530 -14.68 -16.40 2.99
CA LEU A 530 -14.03 -16.93 4.20
C LEU A 530 -12.84 -16.07 4.64
N THR A 531 -13.00 -14.76 4.44
CA THR A 531 -12.04 -13.72 4.77
C THR A 531 -12.12 -13.39 6.27
N GLU A 532 -11.64 -12.22 6.67
CA GLU A 532 -11.58 -11.79 8.07
C GLU A 532 -12.95 -11.79 8.77
N GLY A 533 -12.99 -12.28 10.02
CA GLY A 533 -14.18 -12.26 10.87
C GLY A 533 -15.14 -13.44 10.72
N VAL A 534 -14.90 -14.38 9.79
CA VAL A 534 -15.72 -15.59 9.68
C VAL A 534 -15.13 -16.69 10.54
N ASP A 535 -15.94 -17.23 11.47
CA ASP A 535 -15.56 -18.42 12.21
C ASP A 535 -15.63 -19.64 11.28
N VAL A 536 -14.50 -20.31 11.13
CA VAL A 536 -14.38 -21.48 10.26
C VAL A 536 -13.74 -22.56 11.12
N PRO A 537 -14.34 -23.76 11.15
CA PRO A 537 -13.80 -24.86 11.92
C PRO A 537 -12.38 -25.21 11.43
N SER A 538 -11.59 -25.83 12.31
CA SER A 538 -10.28 -26.35 11.92
C SER A 538 -10.44 -27.39 10.81
N VAL A 539 -9.62 -27.28 9.77
CA VAL A 539 -9.64 -28.15 8.59
C VAL A 539 -8.27 -28.79 8.38
N ASP A 540 -8.20 -29.90 7.66
CA ASP A 540 -6.94 -30.60 7.41
C ASP A 540 -6.18 -29.94 6.26
N MET A 541 -6.90 -29.41 5.27
CA MET A 541 -6.30 -28.75 4.11
C MET A 541 -7.05 -27.51 3.66
N VAL A 542 -6.26 -26.54 3.20
CA VAL A 542 -6.72 -25.40 2.41
C VAL A 542 -6.14 -25.51 1.01
N ALA A 543 -6.99 -25.36 0.00
CA ALA A 543 -6.61 -25.54 -1.39
C ALA A 543 -6.93 -24.31 -2.24
N PHE A 544 -5.92 -23.77 -2.92
CA PHE A 544 -6.03 -22.60 -3.77
C PHE A 544 -6.22 -23.03 -5.22
N MET A 545 -7.48 -23.26 -5.62
CA MET A 545 -7.82 -23.70 -6.99
C MET A 545 -7.55 -22.59 -8.01
N ASN A 546 -7.87 -21.35 -7.67
CA ASN A 546 -7.47 -20.18 -8.45
C ASN A 546 -7.05 -19.08 -7.48
N PRO A 547 -5.76 -19.01 -7.11
CA PRO A 547 -5.30 -18.05 -6.11
C PRO A 547 -5.64 -16.62 -6.52
N ARG A 548 -6.10 -15.86 -5.54
CA ARG A 548 -6.54 -14.47 -5.70
C ARG A 548 -5.38 -13.51 -5.43
N ARG A 549 -5.54 -12.27 -5.88
CA ARG A 549 -4.60 -11.16 -5.60
C ARG A 549 -4.51 -10.73 -4.13
N SER A 550 -5.49 -11.12 -3.29
CA SER A 550 -5.56 -10.70 -1.88
C SER A 550 -4.71 -11.63 -1.01
N ARG A 551 -3.54 -11.15 -0.60
CA ARG A 551 -2.54 -11.93 0.15
C ARG A 551 -2.92 -12.17 1.60
N VAL A 552 -3.60 -11.21 2.23
CA VAL A 552 -4.05 -11.32 3.62
C VAL A 552 -5.02 -12.49 3.78
N ASP A 553 -5.92 -12.67 2.80
CA ASP A 553 -6.85 -13.80 2.78
C ASP A 553 -6.13 -15.15 2.69
N ILE A 554 -5.02 -15.23 1.94
CA ILE A 554 -4.19 -16.44 1.83
C ILE A 554 -3.62 -16.81 3.19
N VAL A 555 -3.00 -15.85 3.89
CA VAL A 555 -2.41 -16.07 5.22
C VAL A 555 -3.46 -16.53 6.23
N GLN A 556 -4.59 -15.82 6.29
CA GLN A 556 -5.66 -16.13 7.22
C GLN A 556 -6.28 -17.50 6.92
N ALA A 557 -6.46 -17.83 5.64
CA ALA A 557 -6.94 -19.16 5.22
C ALA A 557 -5.98 -20.26 5.65
N VAL A 558 -4.68 -20.12 5.34
CA VAL A 558 -3.64 -21.10 5.69
C VAL A 558 -3.54 -21.30 7.21
N GLY A 559 -3.69 -20.23 8.00
CA GLY A 559 -3.74 -20.33 9.46
C GLY A 559 -4.92 -21.19 10.00
N ARG A 560 -6.02 -21.35 9.24
CA ARG A 560 -7.14 -22.23 9.62
C ARG A 560 -6.76 -23.71 9.50
N ALA A 561 -5.91 -24.06 8.54
CA ALA A 561 -5.38 -25.41 8.37
C ALA A 561 -4.38 -25.80 9.47
N MET A 562 -3.75 -24.84 10.14
CA MET A 562 -2.77 -25.13 11.21
C MET A 562 -3.40 -25.26 12.60
N ARG A 563 -4.69 -24.94 12.77
CA ARG A 563 -5.37 -25.10 14.06
C ARG A 563 -5.37 -26.55 14.50
N THR A 564 -5.08 -26.81 15.78
CA THR A 564 -5.22 -28.14 16.37
C THR A 564 -6.68 -28.58 16.36
N ALA A 565 -6.97 -29.80 15.93
CA ALA A 565 -8.31 -30.40 16.01
C ALA A 565 -8.20 -31.87 16.41
N GLY A 566 -8.48 -32.16 17.67
CA GLY A 566 -8.28 -33.50 18.24
C GLY A 566 -6.80 -33.90 18.32
N ALA A 567 -6.56 -35.12 18.79
CA ALA A 567 -5.21 -35.69 18.92
C ALA A 567 -4.64 -36.20 17.58
N ASP A 568 -5.49 -36.52 16.61
CA ASP A 568 -5.11 -37.19 15.36
C ASP A 568 -4.44 -36.27 14.34
N LYS A 569 -4.66 -34.95 14.46
CA LYS A 569 -4.13 -33.98 13.50
C LYS A 569 -2.70 -33.61 13.85
N THR A 570 -1.78 -34.02 12.99
CA THR A 570 -0.33 -33.78 13.15
C THR A 570 0.24 -32.74 12.19
N CYS A 571 -0.46 -32.43 11.10
CA CYS A 571 -0.02 -31.50 10.06
C CYS A 571 -1.22 -30.78 9.42
N GLY A 572 -1.03 -29.53 9.01
CA GLY A 572 -1.97 -28.79 8.15
C GLY A 572 -1.44 -28.69 6.73
N TYR A 573 -2.28 -28.93 5.72
CA TYR A 573 -1.83 -28.96 4.33
C TYR A 573 -2.31 -27.74 3.54
N VAL A 574 -1.46 -27.25 2.64
CA VAL A 574 -1.78 -26.18 1.70
C VAL A 574 -1.58 -26.69 0.28
N LEU A 575 -2.67 -26.90 -0.46
CA LEU A 575 -2.61 -27.37 -1.84
C LEU A 575 -2.55 -26.21 -2.82
N VAL A 576 -1.57 -26.26 -3.71
CA VAL A 576 -1.44 -25.37 -4.87
C VAL A 576 -1.33 -26.21 -6.15
N PRO A 577 -2.37 -26.21 -7.01
CA PRO A 577 -2.33 -26.91 -8.30
C PRO A 577 -1.29 -26.29 -9.24
N LEU A 578 -0.55 -27.13 -9.97
CA LEU A 578 0.34 -26.72 -11.05
C LEU A 578 -0.04 -27.46 -12.33
N PHE A 579 -0.59 -26.72 -13.29
CA PHE A 579 -0.91 -27.27 -14.60
C PHE A 579 0.26 -27.09 -15.56
N LEU A 580 0.76 -28.21 -16.12
CA LEU A 580 1.80 -28.22 -17.14
C LEU A 580 1.24 -28.73 -18.47
N GLU A 581 1.20 -27.85 -19.46
CA GLU A 581 0.89 -28.26 -20.83
C GLU A 581 2.16 -28.83 -21.48
N LEU A 582 2.28 -30.15 -21.59
CA LEU A 582 3.38 -30.78 -22.33
C LEU A 582 3.14 -30.68 -23.83
N ARG A 583 4.08 -30.06 -24.55
CA ARG A 583 4.14 -30.15 -26.02
C ARG A 583 4.84 -31.43 -26.43
N ARG A 584 4.58 -31.89 -27.66
CA ARG A 584 5.16 -33.12 -28.18
C ARG A 584 6.68 -33.02 -28.22
N GLY A 585 7.37 -33.86 -27.45
CA GLY A 585 8.83 -33.89 -27.34
C GLY A 585 9.44 -32.86 -26.37
N GLU A 586 8.62 -32.10 -25.63
CA GLU A 586 9.05 -31.17 -24.58
C GLU A 586 9.24 -31.92 -23.25
N THR A 587 10.28 -31.55 -22.51
CA THR A 587 10.52 -32.07 -21.16
C THR A 587 9.64 -31.39 -20.11
N LEU A 588 9.46 -32.01 -18.94
CA LEU A 588 8.74 -31.39 -17.81
C LEU A 588 9.37 -30.06 -17.37
N THR A 589 10.70 -29.94 -17.45
CA THR A 589 11.44 -28.73 -17.11
C THR A 589 11.15 -27.58 -18.08
N GLU A 590 11.14 -27.85 -19.39
CA GLU A 590 10.79 -26.84 -20.41
C GLU A 590 9.32 -26.41 -20.29
N ALA A 591 8.41 -27.35 -20.04
CA ALA A 591 7.00 -27.03 -19.80
C ALA A 591 6.81 -26.19 -18.52
N LEU A 592 7.62 -26.44 -17.49
CA LEU A 592 7.66 -25.61 -16.28
C LEU A 592 8.08 -24.19 -16.65
N GLU A 593 9.17 -23.95 -17.36
CA GLU A 593 9.60 -22.59 -17.73
C GLU A 593 8.51 -21.74 -18.42
N ARG A 594 7.64 -22.40 -19.19
CA ARG A 594 6.49 -21.76 -19.85
C ARG A 594 5.25 -21.59 -18.95
N SER A 595 5.15 -22.34 -17.86
CA SER A 595 3.95 -22.37 -17.02
C SER A 595 3.77 -21.10 -16.19
N ASP A 596 2.51 -20.85 -15.79
CA ASP A 596 2.11 -19.69 -15.00
C ASP A 596 2.37 -19.93 -13.50
N PHE A 597 3.62 -19.70 -13.08
CA PHE A 597 4.10 -19.95 -11.71
C PHE A 597 3.77 -18.81 -10.74
N ASP A 598 3.22 -17.71 -11.25
CA ASP A 598 2.81 -16.54 -10.48
C ASP A 598 1.82 -16.92 -9.37
N GLU A 599 0.98 -17.92 -9.62
CA GLU A 599 -0.01 -18.46 -8.68
C GLU A 599 0.65 -19.10 -7.44
N ILE A 600 1.67 -19.94 -7.66
CA ILE A 600 2.46 -20.57 -6.59
C ILE A 600 3.28 -19.52 -5.84
N ALA A 601 3.97 -18.65 -6.57
CA ALA A 601 4.77 -17.58 -5.98
C ALA A 601 3.92 -16.64 -5.12
N GLN A 602 2.66 -16.37 -5.48
CA GLN A 602 1.74 -15.57 -4.67
C GLN A 602 1.40 -16.21 -3.33
N VAL A 603 1.06 -17.50 -3.33
CA VAL A 603 0.73 -18.23 -2.09
C VAL A 603 1.95 -18.26 -1.15
N LEU A 604 3.13 -18.53 -1.70
CA LEU A 604 4.34 -18.69 -0.91
C LEU A 604 4.91 -17.39 -0.40
N ASN A 605 4.83 -16.31 -1.18
CA ASN A 605 5.15 -14.98 -0.67
C ASN A 605 4.26 -14.60 0.53
N ALA A 606 2.97 -14.94 0.49
CA ALA A 606 2.06 -14.69 1.61
C ALA A 606 2.44 -15.52 2.85
N MET A 607 2.82 -16.79 2.65
CA MET A 607 3.29 -17.64 3.75
C MET A 607 4.62 -17.16 4.35
N ARG A 608 5.56 -16.72 3.51
CA ARG A 608 6.86 -16.18 3.93
C ARG A 608 6.75 -14.99 4.90
N GLU A 609 5.70 -14.18 4.79
CA GLU A 609 5.51 -13.02 5.68
C GLU A 609 5.25 -13.41 7.16
N ASN A 610 4.90 -14.67 7.43
CA ASN A 610 4.54 -15.14 8.77
C ASN A 610 5.38 -16.32 9.26
N ASP A 611 6.14 -16.94 8.36
CA ASP A 611 7.08 -18.01 8.68
C ASP A 611 8.51 -17.52 8.46
N ASP A 612 9.12 -17.07 9.56
CA ASP A 612 10.53 -16.68 9.60
C ASP A 612 11.42 -17.84 9.13
N GLU A 613 11.05 -19.11 9.39
CA GLU A 613 11.81 -20.29 8.94
C GLU A 613 11.77 -20.43 7.42
N LEU A 614 10.59 -20.26 6.79
CA LEU A 614 10.47 -20.27 5.33
C LEU A 614 11.26 -19.11 4.71
N SER A 615 11.22 -17.93 5.35
CA SER A 615 12.02 -16.78 4.91
C SER A 615 13.52 -17.07 4.99
N ASP A 616 13.98 -17.65 6.10
CA ASP A 616 15.38 -18.01 6.33
C ASP A 616 15.85 -19.11 5.37
N ILE A 617 15.00 -20.10 5.07
CA ILE A 617 15.27 -21.14 4.07
C ILE A 617 15.46 -20.50 2.69
N ILE A 618 14.51 -19.66 2.25
CA ILE A 618 14.60 -18.99 0.94
C ILE A 618 15.82 -18.08 0.86
N GLN A 619 16.11 -17.33 1.94
CA GLN A 619 17.28 -16.47 2.05
C GLN A 619 18.59 -17.26 1.98
N ALA A 620 18.71 -18.33 2.76
CA ALA A 620 19.90 -19.20 2.76
C ALA A 620 20.13 -19.80 1.36
N LEU A 621 19.06 -20.23 0.69
CA LEU A 621 19.13 -20.78 -0.66
C LEU A 621 19.49 -19.74 -1.72
N ALA A 622 18.99 -18.51 -1.60
CA ALA A 622 19.41 -17.40 -2.47
C ALA A 622 20.91 -17.08 -2.29
N VAL A 623 21.40 -17.06 -1.05
CA VAL A 623 22.84 -16.88 -0.75
C VAL A 623 23.66 -18.05 -1.30
N ASP A 624 23.26 -19.29 -1.06
CA ASP A 624 23.98 -20.47 -1.52
C ASP A 624 24.04 -20.52 -3.04
N ARG A 625 22.94 -20.23 -3.72
CA ARG A 625 22.92 -20.11 -5.18
C ARG A 625 23.90 -19.04 -5.68
N GLY A 626 23.93 -17.88 -5.04
CA GLY A 626 24.89 -16.84 -5.34
C GLY A 626 26.34 -17.29 -5.12
N ARG A 627 26.57 -18.15 -4.12
CA ARG A 627 27.90 -18.62 -3.72
C ARG A 627 28.43 -19.77 -4.60
N THR A 628 27.61 -20.80 -4.86
CA THR A 628 28.04 -22.06 -5.48
C THR A 628 27.52 -22.26 -6.90
N GLY A 629 26.52 -21.48 -7.33
CA GLY A 629 25.81 -21.69 -8.59
C GLY A 629 24.77 -22.83 -8.54
N GLY A 630 24.62 -23.52 -7.41
CA GLY A 630 23.65 -24.62 -7.19
C GLY A 630 22.84 -24.43 -5.90
N LEU A 631 21.85 -25.30 -5.66
CA LEU A 631 20.90 -25.22 -4.55
C LEU A 631 20.90 -26.53 -3.74
N ASP A 632 21.02 -26.43 -2.40
CA ASP A 632 20.78 -27.56 -1.49
C ASP A 632 19.29 -27.61 -1.12
N GLU A 633 18.52 -28.38 -1.87
CA GLU A 633 17.06 -28.44 -1.76
C GLU A 633 16.55 -29.20 -0.53
N SER A 634 17.43 -29.86 0.23
CA SER A 634 17.04 -30.70 1.38
C SER A 634 16.13 -29.95 2.36
N ARG A 635 16.45 -28.67 2.63
CA ARG A 635 15.69 -27.80 3.54
C ARG A 635 14.32 -27.40 3.02
N LEU A 636 14.12 -27.32 1.70
CA LEU A 636 12.80 -27.05 1.12
C LEU A 636 11.91 -28.31 1.15
N ARG A 637 12.50 -29.50 0.98
CA ARG A 637 11.72 -30.76 0.91
C ARG A 637 10.95 -31.09 2.19
N ASP A 638 11.35 -30.54 3.33
CA ASP A 638 10.60 -30.71 4.59
C ASP A 638 9.30 -29.89 4.62
N LYS A 639 9.29 -28.72 3.97
CA LYS A 639 8.12 -27.80 3.90
C LYS A 639 7.28 -28.00 2.63
N PHE A 640 7.87 -28.56 1.58
CA PHE A 640 7.27 -28.69 0.25
C PHE A 640 7.22 -30.14 -0.20
N GLU A 641 6.03 -30.57 -0.63
CA GLU A 641 5.81 -31.88 -1.23
C GLU A 641 5.25 -31.72 -2.63
N VAL A 642 5.90 -32.35 -3.60
CA VAL A 642 5.48 -32.32 -5.00
C VAL A 642 4.80 -33.64 -5.32
N LEU A 643 3.52 -33.58 -5.69
CA LEU A 643 2.76 -34.74 -6.18
C LEU A 643 2.64 -34.66 -7.69
N GLY A 644 3.01 -35.69 -8.44
CA GLY A 644 3.08 -35.59 -9.89
C GLY A 644 3.22 -36.94 -10.59
N PRO A 645 3.44 -36.94 -11.91
CA PRO A 645 3.75 -38.17 -12.65
C PRO A 645 4.99 -38.87 -12.07
N LYS A 646 4.99 -40.20 -12.06
CA LYS A 646 6.04 -41.02 -11.43
C LYS A 646 7.43 -40.81 -12.07
N ILE A 647 7.48 -40.42 -13.34
CA ILE A 647 8.72 -40.21 -14.09
C ILE A 647 9.22 -38.79 -13.83
N GLY A 648 10.48 -38.64 -13.41
CA GLY A 648 11.13 -37.33 -13.27
C GLY A 648 10.68 -36.49 -12.07
N LEU A 649 9.95 -37.07 -11.11
CA LEU A 649 9.44 -36.32 -9.93
C LEU A 649 10.56 -35.62 -9.14
N SER A 650 11.73 -36.25 -9.02
CA SER A 650 12.89 -35.65 -8.34
C SER A 650 13.44 -34.44 -9.09
N GLU A 651 13.56 -34.53 -10.41
CA GLU A 651 14.03 -33.45 -11.30
C GLU A 651 13.01 -32.30 -11.34
N LEU A 652 11.73 -32.63 -11.45
CA LEU A 652 10.63 -31.66 -11.40
C LEU A 652 10.59 -30.93 -10.06
N ALA A 653 10.73 -31.65 -8.95
CA ALA A 653 10.81 -31.03 -7.62
C ALA A 653 12.01 -30.09 -7.52
N SER A 654 13.16 -30.47 -8.08
CA SER A 654 14.34 -29.62 -8.15
C SER A 654 14.10 -28.35 -8.97
N SER A 655 13.56 -28.47 -10.18
CA SER A 655 13.23 -27.33 -11.05
C SER A 655 12.21 -26.39 -10.41
N ILE A 656 11.20 -26.93 -9.70
CA ILE A 656 10.25 -26.13 -8.91
C ILE A 656 10.99 -25.37 -7.79
N CYS A 657 11.88 -26.03 -7.04
CA CYS A 657 12.66 -25.37 -5.99
C CYS A 657 13.54 -24.24 -6.52
N VAL A 658 14.22 -24.45 -7.66
CA VAL A 658 15.01 -23.41 -8.33
C VAL A 658 14.14 -22.20 -8.66
N ARG A 659 12.98 -22.44 -9.26
CA ARG A 659 12.05 -21.38 -9.67
C ARG A 659 11.43 -20.65 -8.48
N LEU A 660 11.19 -21.35 -7.36
CA LEU A 660 10.78 -20.72 -6.11
C LEU A 660 11.83 -19.74 -5.61
N VAL A 661 13.10 -20.08 -5.66
CA VAL A 661 14.18 -19.17 -5.26
C VAL A 661 14.34 -18.01 -6.25
N GLU A 662 14.09 -18.21 -7.56
CA GLU A 662 14.06 -17.12 -8.55
C GLU A 662 12.94 -16.12 -8.30
N GLU A 663 11.74 -16.62 -8.04
CA GLU A 663 10.56 -15.77 -7.88
C GLU A 663 10.49 -15.14 -6.49
N LEU A 664 10.87 -15.88 -5.44
CA LEU A 664 10.76 -15.43 -4.05
C LEU A 664 12.05 -14.82 -3.52
N GLY A 665 13.22 -15.27 -4.00
CA GLY A 665 14.52 -14.83 -3.50
C GLY A 665 14.74 -13.33 -3.64
N ILE A 666 15.41 -12.75 -2.65
CA ILE A 666 15.81 -11.35 -2.68
C ILE A 666 17.13 -11.27 -3.45
N THR A 667 17.18 -10.41 -4.46
CA THR A 667 18.35 -10.19 -5.31
C THR A 667 19.57 -9.78 -4.49
N TRP A 668 19.34 -9.04 -3.39
CA TRP A 668 20.38 -8.70 -2.42
C TRP A 668 21.08 -9.94 -1.85
N ASP A 669 20.35 -10.98 -1.46
CA ASP A 669 20.91 -12.20 -0.86
C ASP A 669 21.75 -13.01 -1.86
N GLU A 670 21.29 -13.11 -3.11
CA GLU A 670 22.08 -13.72 -4.19
C GLU A 670 23.38 -12.95 -4.43
N ARG A 671 23.33 -11.60 -4.44
CA ARG A 671 24.54 -10.76 -4.58
C ARG A 671 25.47 -10.87 -3.38
N TYR A 672 24.92 -11.01 -2.17
CA TYR A 672 25.69 -11.29 -0.97
C TYR A 672 26.40 -12.65 -1.07
N GLY A 673 25.72 -13.70 -1.55
CA GLY A 673 26.33 -15.00 -1.87
C GLY A 673 27.49 -14.90 -2.87
N GLN A 674 27.30 -14.12 -3.93
CA GLN A 674 28.34 -13.84 -4.93
C GLN A 674 29.53 -13.08 -4.32
N LEU A 675 29.29 -12.20 -3.35
CA LEU A 675 30.36 -11.53 -2.60
C LEU A 675 31.13 -12.49 -1.70
N ILE A 676 30.46 -13.48 -1.08
CA ILE A 676 31.13 -14.56 -0.33
C ILE A 676 32.04 -15.36 -1.26
N ALA A 677 31.53 -15.79 -2.42
CA ALA A 677 32.33 -16.51 -3.42
C ALA A 677 33.52 -15.67 -3.92
N TYR A 678 33.31 -14.37 -4.16
CA TYR A 678 34.38 -13.46 -4.51
C TYR A 678 35.45 -13.38 -3.41
N LYS A 679 35.05 -13.25 -2.14
CA LYS A 679 35.98 -13.26 -1.01
C LYS A 679 36.74 -14.58 -0.90
N GLN A 680 36.09 -15.70 -1.14
CA GLN A 680 36.76 -17.01 -1.14
C GLN A 680 37.79 -17.12 -2.27
N ALA A 681 37.50 -16.57 -3.45
CA ALA A 681 38.40 -16.60 -4.60
C ALA A 681 39.54 -15.56 -4.55
N HIS A 682 39.30 -14.38 -3.97
CA HIS A 682 40.23 -13.24 -4.01
C HIS A 682 40.79 -12.82 -2.64
N GLY A 683 40.30 -13.40 -1.54
CA GLY A 683 40.74 -13.11 -0.17
C GLY A 683 40.13 -11.86 0.47
N ASP A 684 39.45 -10.99 -0.30
CA ASP A 684 38.83 -9.76 0.19
C ASP A 684 37.46 -9.48 -0.43
N CYS A 685 36.75 -8.46 0.08
CA CYS A 685 35.44 -8.02 -0.43
C CYS A 685 35.54 -6.81 -1.39
N ASN A 686 36.72 -6.51 -1.96
CA ASN A 686 36.98 -5.30 -2.73
C ASN A 686 36.62 -5.44 -4.21
N VAL A 687 35.36 -5.75 -4.49
CA VAL A 687 34.86 -5.93 -5.86
C VAL A 687 34.95 -4.61 -6.66
N PRO A 688 35.65 -4.58 -7.82
CA PRO A 688 35.70 -3.40 -8.68
C PRO A 688 34.31 -3.04 -9.23
N ASN A 689 33.96 -1.74 -9.26
CA ASN A 689 32.67 -1.27 -9.80
C ASN A 689 32.42 -1.73 -11.26
N ARG A 690 33.49 -1.88 -12.05
CA ARG A 690 33.47 -2.42 -13.41
C ARG A 690 34.14 -3.79 -13.49
N TRP A 691 33.82 -4.70 -12.57
CA TRP A 691 34.32 -6.07 -12.64
C TRP A 691 33.81 -6.77 -13.91
N LYS A 692 34.70 -7.39 -14.69
CA LYS A 692 34.39 -7.95 -16.00
C LYS A 692 33.59 -9.25 -15.91
N ASP A 693 33.92 -10.10 -14.94
CA ASP A 693 33.35 -11.45 -14.86
C ASP A 693 31.92 -11.42 -14.31
N ASN A 694 31.62 -10.49 -13.39
CA ASN A 694 30.26 -10.19 -12.97
C ASN A 694 30.07 -8.68 -12.71
N PRO A 695 29.73 -7.91 -13.76
CA PRO A 695 29.51 -6.46 -13.66
C PRO A 695 28.35 -6.08 -12.74
N LYS A 696 27.42 -7.00 -12.47
CA LYS A 696 26.28 -6.76 -11.59
C LYS A 696 26.74 -6.70 -10.13
N LEU A 697 27.63 -7.60 -9.70
CA LEU A 697 28.18 -7.59 -8.33
C LEU A 697 28.98 -6.31 -8.03
N GLY A 698 29.81 -5.87 -8.99
CA GLY A 698 30.59 -4.63 -8.84
C GLY A 698 29.72 -3.39 -8.65
N LYS A 699 28.65 -3.26 -9.45
CA LYS A 699 27.65 -2.19 -9.29
C LYS A 699 26.89 -2.29 -7.98
N TRP A 700 26.50 -3.51 -7.59
CA TRP A 700 25.80 -3.75 -6.33
C TRP A 700 26.65 -3.31 -5.13
N CYS A 701 27.93 -3.72 -5.05
CA CYS A 701 28.84 -3.28 -3.99
C CYS A 701 28.98 -1.75 -3.93
N HIS A 702 29.01 -1.08 -5.09
CA HIS A 702 29.01 0.39 -5.15
C HIS A 702 27.71 1.00 -4.60
N ASN A 703 26.56 0.45 -4.97
CA ASN A 703 25.25 0.89 -4.51
C ASN A 703 25.09 0.74 -2.99
N GLN A 704 25.55 -0.38 -2.41
CA GLN A 704 25.50 -0.61 -0.95
C GLN A 704 26.24 0.50 -0.18
N LYS A 705 27.42 0.92 -0.68
CA LYS A 705 28.18 2.04 -0.09
C LYS A 705 27.44 3.38 -0.20
N GLN A 706 26.72 3.62 -1.29
CA GLN A 706 25.91 4.83 -1.49
C GLN A 706 24.62 4.81 -0.66
N ALA A 707 24.01 3.65 -0.47
CA ALA A 707 22.81 3.47 0.36
C ALA A 707 23.13 3.71 1.84
N ARG A 708 24.24 3.16 2.36
CA ARG A 708 24.68 3.45 3.74
C ARG A 708 24.97 4.93 3.98
N ARG A 709 25.53 5.64 2.99
CA ARG A 709 25.76 7.11 3.11
C ARG A 709 24.48 7.95 3.15
N ARG A 710 23.36 7.39 2.69
CA ARG A 710 22.06 8.07 2.63
C ARG A 710 21.11 7.56 3.73
N ASP A 711 21.60 6.73 4.66
CA ASP A 711 20.79 6.02 5.66
C ASP A 711 19.61 5.23 5.05
N GLU A 712 19.82 4.70 3.84
CA GLU A 712 18.81 3.91 3.11
C GLU A 712 18.99 2.39 3.31
N LEU A 713 20.01 1.94 4.06
CA LEU A 713 20.35 0.52 4.23
C LEU A 713 19.86 -0.02 5.58
N SER A 714 19.26 -1.21 5.57
CA SER A 714 18.78 -1.86 6.80
C SER A 714 19.93 -2.23 7.74
N LEU A 715 19.64 -2.26 9.05
CA LEU A 715 20.62 -2.63 10.08
C LEU A 715 21.14 -4.08 9.89
N ASP A 716 20.28 -4.98 9.42
CA ASP A 716 20.63 -6.37 9.09
C ASP A 716 21.68 -6.43 7.96
N HIS A 717 21.42 -5.73 6.84
CA HIS A 717 22.35 -5.70 5.70
C HIS A 717 23.70 -5.12 6.09
N ILE A 718 23.72 -4.08 6.93
CA ILE A 718 24.96 -3.50 7.47
C ILE A 718 25.73 -4.56 8.26
N THR A 719 25.06 -5.22 9.21
CA THR A 719 25.67 -6.22 10.10
C THR A 719 26.27 -7.38 9.32
N ARG A 720 25.53 -7.94 8.35
CA ARG A 720 25.98 -9.05 7.49
C ARG A 720 27.21 -8.66 6.67
N LEU A 721 27.20 -7.48 6.07
CA LEU A 721 28.34 -6.96 5.31
C LEU A 721 29.56 -6.72 6.21
N GLU A 722 29.37 -6.16 7.41
CA GLU A 722 30.46 -5.93 8.38
C GLU A 722 31.07 -7.24 8.87
N GLN A 723 30.27 -8.26 9.19
CA GLN A 723 30.75 -9.60 9.56
C GLN A 723 31.56 -10.25 8.44
N LEU A 724 31.19 -10.01 7.18
CA LEU A 724 31.95 -10.48 6.03
C LEU A 724 33.28 -9.71 5.84
N GLY A 725 33.49 -8.60 6.54
CA GLY A 725 34.65 -7.72 6.36
C GLY A 725 34.51 -6.80 5.14
N PHE A 726 33.28 -6.44 4.77
CA PHE A 726 33.01 -5.53 3.66
C PHE A 726 33.55 -4.12 3.96
N ALA A 727 34.50 -3.66 3.16
CA ALA A 727 35.08 -2.33 3.32
C ALA A 727 34.10 -1.24 2.84
N TRP A 728 33.52 -0.48 3.77
CA TRP A 728 32.65 0.66 3.47
C TRP A 728 33.39 1.84 2.81
N ILE A 729 34.70 1.88 2.99
CA ILE A 729 35.58 2.86 2.37
C ILE A 729 35.83 2.44 0.90
N LEU A 730 35.72 3.39 -0.03
CA LEU A 730 35.96 3.14 -1.46
C LEU A 730 37.47 2.93 -1.71
N ARG A 731 37.83 1.99 -2.61
CA ARG A 731 39.22 1.76 -3.06
C ARG A 731 39.89 3.04 -3.56
N GLU A 732 39.13 3.99 -4.09
CA GLU A 732 39.61 5.34 -4.45
C GLU A 732 40.18 6.13 -3.26
N THR A 733 39.72 5.87 -2.04
CA THR A 733 40.24 6.51 -0.82
C THR A 733 41.55 5.84 -0.40
N ILE A 734 41.64 4.52 -0.48
CA ILE A 734 42.88 3.77 -0.24
C ILE A 734 43.96 4.20 -1.25
N HIS A 735 43.61 4.26 -2.53
CA HIS A 735 44.52 4.73 -3.58
C HIS A 735 44.89 6.21 -3.44
N TRP A 736 44.01 7.04 -2.88
CA TRP A 736 44.33 8.44 -2.58
C TRP A 736 45.33 8.54 -1.42
N GLU A 737 45.16 7.75 -0.36
CA GLU A 737 46.13 7.69 0.77
C GLU A 737 47.49 7.14 0.33
N GLU A 738 47.52 6.07 -0.49
CA GLU A 738 48.76 5.50 -1.06
C GLU A 738 49.51 6.53 -1.90
N ASN A 739 48.81 7.26 -2.78
CA ASN A 739 49.42 8.29 -3.61
C ASN A 739 49.80 9.55 -2.80
N PHE A 740 49.05 9.88 -1.73
CA PHE A 740 49.41 10.95 -0.81
C PHE A 740 50.68 10.62 -0.02
N ALA A 741 50.82 9.38 0.46
CA ALA A 741 52.04 8.90 1.11
C ALA A 741 53.23 8.89 0.13
N ALA A 742 53.03 8.44 -1.11
CA ALA A 742 54.05 8.48 -2.16
C ALA A 742 54.46 9.92 -2.52
N LEU A 743 53.52 10.88 -2.51
CA LEU A 743 53.81 12.30 -2.69
C LEU A 743 54.57 12.89 -1.50
N ALA A 744 54.26 12.48 -0.27
CA ALA A 744 54.98 12.89 0.93
C ALA A 744 56.43 12.38 0.91
N ALA A 745 56.64 11.13 0.51
CA ALA A 745 57.97 10.55 0.32
C ALA A 745 58.75 11.27 -0.81
N TYR A 746 58.08 11.60 -1.93
CA TYR A 746 58.67 12.39 -3.00
C TYR A 746 59.12 13.78 -2.50
N LYS A 747 58.28 14.46 -1.71
CA LYS A 747 58.62 15.76 -1.12
C LYS A 747 59.82 15.66 -0.18
N GLN A 748 59.90 14.62 0.63
CA GLN A 748 61.07 14.41 1.50
C GLN A 748 62.36 14.21 0.68
N ALA A 749 62.28 13.50 -0.45
CA ALA A 749 63.45 13.23 -1.28
C ALA A 749 63.86 14.39 -2.20
N HIS A 750 62.92 15.21 -2.67
CA HIS A 750 63.16 16.23 -3.71
C HIS A 750 62.85 17.67 -3.28
N GLY A 751 62.36 17.88 -2.06
CA GLY A 751 62.09 19.20 -1.49
C GLY A 751 60.78 19.86 -1.97
N ASP A 752 60.12 19.33 -3.00
CA ASP A 752 58.86 19.84 -3.53
C ASP A 752 57.85 18.73 -3.91
N CYS A 753 56.62 19.12 -4.23
CA CYS A 753 55.56 18.20 -4.64
C CYS A 753 55.36 18.15 -6.17
N ASN A 754 56.38 18.51 -6.97
CA ASN A 754 56.28 18.71 -8.41
C ASN A 754 56.69 17.46 -9.20
N VAL A 755 55.99 16.35 -8.97
CA VAL A 755 56.30 15.07 -9.60
C VAL A 755 56.23 15.16 -11.14
N PRO A 756 57.32 14.87 -11.88
CA PRO A 756 57.34 14.85 -13.35
C PRO A 756 56.43 13.75 -13.92
N LYS A 757 55.93 13.97 -15.14
CA LYS A 757 55.17 12.94 -15.86
C LYS A 757 56.12 11.79 -16.22
N GLY A 758 55.76 10.55 -15.83
CA GLY A 758 56.59 9.36 -16.07
C GLY A 758 57.74 9.16 -15.08
N TRP A 759 57.58 9.61 -13.84
CA TRP A 759 58.57 9.41 -12.76
C TRP A 759 58.91 7.92 -12.57
N LYS A 760 60.20 7.56 -12.66
CA LYS A 760 60.65 6.16 -12.78
C LYS A 760 60.23 5.27 -11.60
N THR A 761 60.22 5.81 -10.39
CA THR A 761 59.89 5.07 -9.15
C THR A 761 58.39 4.94 -8.90
N SER A 762 57.57 5.79 -9.51
CA SER A 762 56.11 5.69 -9.48
C SER A 762 55.51 6.38 -10.71
N PRO A 763 55.33 5.65 -11.83
CA PRO A 763 54.95 6.23 -13.11
C PRO A 763 53.60 6.94 -13.11
N THR A 764 52.70 6.55 -12.20
CA THR A 764 51.33 7.03 -12.08
C THR A 764 51.17 8.25 -11.15
N LEU A 765 52.15 8.52 -10.28
CA LEU A 765 52.07 9.60 -9.28
C LEU A 765 52.02 11.00 -9.91
N GLY A 766 52.77 11.22 -10.99
CA GLY A 766 52.75 12.50 -11.73
C GLY A 766 51.39 12.77 -12.40
N GLU A 767 50.72 11.73 -12.90
CA GLU A 767 49.38 11.83 -13.48
C GLU A 767 48.32 12.05 -12.40
N TRP A 768 48.48 11.37 -11.25
CA TRP A 768 47.63 11.58 -10.08
C TRP A 768 47.69 13.02 -9.58
N CYS A 769 48.88 13.62 -9.43
CA CYS A 769 49.05 15.02 -9.04
C CYS A 769 48.33 15.97 -10.01
N GLN A 770 48.41 15.72 -11.32
CA GLN A 770 47.68 16.51 -12.32
C GLN A 770 46.17 16.33 -12.23
N SER A 771 45.70 15.12 -11.91
CA SER A 771 44.27 14.86 -11.68
C SER A 771 43.73 15.66 -10.48
N GLN A 772 44.49 15.77 -9.39
CA GLN A 772 44.11 16.56 -8.21
C GLN A 772 44.01 18.05 -8.54
N ARG A 773 44.99 18.61 -9.29
CA ARG A 773 44.95 20.01 -9.76
C ARG A 773 43.73 20.30 -10.64
N ARG A 774 43.34 19.37 -11.53
CA ARG A 774 42.14 19.50 -12.38
C ARG A 774 40.85 19.41 -11.57
N ALA A 775 40.80 18.55 -10.56
CA ALA A 775 39.64 18.37 -9.71
C ALA A 775 39.43 19.56 -8.76
N TYR A 776 40.51 20.16 -8.24
CA TYR A 776 40.48 21.42 -7.49
C TYR A 776 39.93 22.58 -8.33
N LYS A 777 40.42 22.75 -9.57
CA LYS A 777 39.92 23.78 -10.50
C LYS A 777 38.42 23.67 -10.84
N LYS A 778 37.83 22.49 -10.66
CA LYS A 778 36.42 22.20 -10.97
C LYS A 778 35.54 22.14 -9.71
N ASP A 779 36.06 22.52 -8.54
CA ASP A 779 35.40 22.43 -7.23
C ASP A 779 34.89 21.01 -6.91
N LYS A 780 35.66 19.98 -7.31
CA LYS A 780 35.30 18.56 -7.11
C LYS A 780 36.11 17.85 -6.02
N LEU A 781 37.02 18.55 -5.34
CA LEU A 781 37.80 18.00 -4.22
C LEU A 781 37.14 18.31 -2.88
N SER A 782 37.18 17.39 -1.92
CA SER A 782 36.66 17.67 -0.58
C SER A 782 37.58 18.64 0.18
N PRO A 783 37.02 19.49 1.09
CA PRO A 783 37.80 20.44 1.88
C PRO A 783 38.97 19.81 2.66
N ASP A 784 38.76 18.62 3.24
CA ASP A 784 39.79 17.88 3.96
C ASP A 784 40.98 17.48 3.08
N ARG A 785 40.72 17.06 1.83
CA ARG A 785 41.78 16.68 0.89
C ARG A 785 42.55 17.88 0.38
N VAL A 786 41.88 19.02 0.22
CA VAL A 786 42.53 20.29 -0.10
C VAL A 786 43.47 20.69 1.03
N THR A 787 42.97 20.70 2.26
CA THR A 787 43.72 21.07 3.46
C THR A 787 44.97 20.18 3.64
N ARG A 788 44.84 18.86 3.48
CA ARG A 788 45.96 17.93 3.61
C ARG A 788 47.02 18.11 2.53
N LEU A 789 46.62 18.39 1.28
CA LEU A 789 47.55 18.68 0.19
C LEU A 789 48.25 20.03 0.40
N GLU A 790 47.54 21.05 0.88
CA GLU A 790 48.10 22.37 1.20
C GLU A 790 49.08 22.31 2.38
N GLN A 791 48.76 21.54 3.43
CA GLN A 791 49.69 21.26 4.54
C GLN A 791 50.95 20.54 4.05
N LEU A 792 50.82 19.65 3.06
CA LEU A 792 51.96 19.03 2.40
C LEU A 792 52.72 20.01 1.49
N GLY A 793 52.28 21.26 1.30
CA GLY A 793 52.92 22.23 0.40
C GLY A 793 52.69 21.94 -1.09
N PHE A 794 51.60 21.24 -1.42
CA PHE A 794 51.25 20.91 -2.79
C PHE A 794 50.86 22.16 -3.60
N ALA A 795 51.67 22.50 -4.61
CA ALA A 795 51.36 23.63 -5.48
C ALA A 795 50.22 23.28 -6.46
N TRP A 796 49.07 23.95 -6.29
CA TRP A 796 47.95 23.87 -7.23
C TRP A 796 48.31 24.47 -8.61
N ILE A 797 49.30 25.37 -8.65
CA ILE A 797 49.84 26.01 -9.85
C ILE A 797 51.36 25.82 -9.87
N LEU A 798 51.88 25.13 -10.90
CA LEU A 798 53.32 24.92 -11.08
C LEU A 798 54.00 26.20 -11.61
N ARG A 799 54.72 26.93 -10.75
CA ARG A 799 55.59 28.06 -11.15
C ARG A 799 56.94 27.50 -11.62
N GLY A 800 57.41 27.86 -12.82
CA GLY A 800 58.70 27.34 -13.34
C GLY A 800 58.91 27.30 -14.87
N ARG A 801 58.01 27.86 -15.68
CA ARG A 801 58.25 28.06 -17.13
C ARG A 801 58.09 29.52 -17.55
N ASP A 802 58.61 30.46 -16.75
CA ASP A 802 58.43 31.89 -17.03
C ASP A 802 59.74 32.49 -17.60
N PRO A 803 59.81 32.86 -18.89
CA PRO A 803 61.00 33.43 -19.54
C PRO A 803 61.18 34.91 -19.19
N TRP A 804 61.15 35.24 -17.89
CA TRP A 804 61.08 36.62 -17.38
C TRP A 804 62.28 37.46 -17.81
N GLU A 805 63.52 36.95 -17.68
CA GLU A 805 64.73 37.68 -18.09
C GLU A 805 64.79 37.92 -19.61
N LYS A 806 64.36 36.94 -20.43
CA LYS A 806 64.31 37.08 -21.89
C LYS A 806 63.32 38.18 -22.30
N ASN A 807 62.14 38.22 -21.67
CA ASN A 807 61.12 39.21 -21.99
C ASN A 807 61.46 40.60 -21.44
N PHE A 808 62.15 40.69 -20.30
CA PHE A 808 62.66 41.96 -19.78
C PHE A 808 63.71 42.57 -20.71
N ALA A 809 64.65 41.76 -21.22
CA ALA A 809 65.62 42.19 -22.22
C ALA A 809 64.95 42.65 -23.53
N ALA A 810 63.93 41.92 -23.99
CA ALA A 810 63.14 42.31 -25.17
C ALA A 810 62.36 43.62 -24.97
N LEU A 811 61.85 43.87 -23.76
CA LEU A 811 61.19 45.12 -23.40
C LEU A 811 62.17 46.31 -23.35
N ALA A 812 63.39 46.09 -22.86
CA ALA A 812 64.44 47.11 -22.85
C ALA A 812 64.87 47.49 -24.28
N ALA A 813 65.02 46.50 -25.17
CA ALA A 813 65.27 46.73 -26.59
C ALA A 813 64.11 47.48 -27.27
N TYR A 814 62.86 47.13 -26.93
CA TYR A 814 61.68 47.83 -27.43
C TYR A 814 61.67 49.31 -27.01
N LYS A 815 61.98 49.61 -25.74
CA LYS A 815 62.07 50.99 -25.25
C LYS A 815 63.15 51.80 -25.97
N GLN A 816 64.32 51.21 -26.24
CA GLN A 816 65.37 51.88 -27.01
C GLN A 816 64.92 52.22 -28.43
N ALA A 817 64.15 51.34 -29.08
CA ALA A 817 63.69 51.54 -30.45
C ALA A 817 62.48 52.50 -30.57
N HIS A 818 61.57 52.50 -29.59
CA HIS A 818 60.26 53.17 -29.70
C HIS A 818 60.00 54.24 -28.63
N GLY A 819 60.92 54.44 -27.68
CA GLY A 819 60.85 55.52 -26.67
C GLY A 819 59.96 55.23 -25.45
N ASP A 820 59.09 54.22 -25.51
CA ASP A 820 58.22 53.81 -24.40
C ASP A 820 58.20 52.28 -24.18
N CYS A 821 57.57 51.84 -23.09
CA CYS A 821 57.39 50.41 -22.79
C CYS A 821 55.99 49.86 -23.17
N ASN A 822 55.26 50.55 -24.05
CA ASN A 822 53.85 50.28 -24.36
C ASN A 822 53.68 49.48 -25.65
N VAL A 823 54.24 48.26 -25.65
CA VAL A 823 54.25 47.33 -26.80
C VAL A 823 52.83 47.08 -27.38
N PRO A 824 52.54 47.54 -28.61
CA PRO A 824 51.29 47.26 -29.32
C PRO A 824 51.18 45.79 -29.71
N ARG A 825 49.94 45.32 -29.84
CA ARG A 825 49.65 43.90 -30.12
C ARG A 825 49.98 43.48 -31.56
N GLU A 826 50.13 44.45 -32.47
CA GLU A 826 50.35 44.26 -33.90
C GLU A 826 51.83 44.40 -34.31
N TRP A 827 52.74 44.57 -33.33
CA TRP A 827 54.17 44.56 -33.59
C TRP A 827 54.65 43.14 -33.95
N GLU A 828 55.63 43.02 -34.85
CA GLU A 828 56.00 41.78 -35.55
C GLU A 828 56.47 40.63 -34.61
N ASP A 829 57.13 40.98 -33.50
CA ASP A 829 57.44 40.07 -32.37
C ASP A 829 56.56 40.32 -31.11
N GLY A 830 55.52 41.15 -31.27
CA GLY A 830 54.78 41.81 -30.20
C GLY A 830 53.67 41.06 -29.46
N PRO A 831 53.01 40.00 -29.96
CA PRO A 831 51.89 39.39 -29.22
C PRO A 831 52.33 38.77 -27.89
N GLN A 832 53.52 38.17 -27.85
CA GLN A 832 54.07 37.53 -26.65
C GLN A 832 54.56 38.57 -25.64
N LEU A 833 55.29 39.60 -26.10
CA LEU A 833 55.80 40.67 -25.24
C LEU A 833 54.68 41.58 -24.71
N ALA A 834 53.69 41.93 -25.53
CA ALA A 834 52.53 42.72 -25.10
C ALA A 834 51.64 41.99 -24.07
N ASN A 835 51.43 40.67 -24.25
CA ASN A 835 50.72 39.86 -23.26
C ASN A 835 51.54 39.69 -21.97
N TRP A 836 52.87 39.56 -22.07
CA TRP A 836 53.74 39.51 -20.89
C TRP A 836 53.71 40.81 -20.10
N CYS A 837 53.82 41.98 -20.74
CA CYS A 837 53.67 43.29 -20.12
C CYS A 837 52.30 43.45 -19.43
N LYS A 838 51.23 42.92 -20.05
CA LYS A 838 49.89 42.89 -19.46
C LYS A 838 49.82 42.03 -18.20
N HIS A 839 50.51 40.89 -18.17
CA HIS A 839 50.57 40.02 -17.00
C HIS A 839 51.40 40.62 -15.86
N GLN A 840 52.52 41.32 -16.15
CA GLN A 840 53.29 42.03 -15.12
C GLN A 840 52.42 43.08 -14.40
N ARG A 841 51.62 43.86 -15.16
CA ARG A 841 50.64 44.81 -14.59
C ARG A 841 49.51 44.15 -13.80
N TYR A 842 49.18 42.89 -14.09
CA TYR A 842 48.17 42.14 -13.33
C TYR A 842 48.76 41.62 -12.01
N PHE A 843 49.95 41.00 -12.04
CA PHE A 843 50.60 40.46 -10.86
C PHE A 843 51.07 41.56 -9.89
N HIS A 844 51.50 42.73 -10.38
CA HIS A 844 51.77 43.89 -9.53
C HIS A 844 50.52 44.33 -8.74
N ARG A 845 49.33 44.29 -9.37
CA ARG A 845 48.05 44.60 -8.68
C ARG A 845 47.60 43.56 -7.67
N GLN A 846 48.16 42.36 -7.69
CA GLN A 846 47.83 41.29 -6.74
C GLN A 846 48.94 41.10 -5.68
N ASN A 847 49.96 41.98 -5.64
CA ASN A 847 51.16 41.87 -4.80
C ASN A 847 51.94 40.55 -5.00
N ASP A 848 51.87 39.97 -6.20
CA ASP A 848 52.48 38.68 -6.55
C ASP A 848 53.84 38.82 -7.28
N LEU A 849 54.35 40.04 -7.44
CA LEU A 849 55.69 40.33 -7.98
C LEU A 849 56.70 40.57 -6.87
N SER A 850 57.95 40.12 -7.04
CA SER A 850 59.02 40.41 -6.09
C SER A 850 59.43 41.90 -6.14
N PRO A 851 59.85 42.50 -5.01
CA PRO A 851 60.28 43.91 -4.96
C PRO A 851 61.36 44.26 -6.00
N ASP A 852 62.34 43.37 -6.21
CA ASP A 852 63.41 43.58 -7.19
C ASP A 852 62.91 43.69 -8.64
N ARG A 853 61.86 42.94 -9.00
CA ARG A 853 61.30 42.97 -10.36
C ARG A 853 60.44 44.20 -10.59
N VAL A 854 59.76 44.69 -9.55
CA VAL A 854 59.03 45.96 -9.60
C VAL A 854 60.02 47.09 -9.84
N LYS A 855 61.10 47.14 -9.05
CA LYS A 855 62.16 48.14 -9.17
C LYS A 855 62.81 48.13 -10.57
N ARG A 856 63.18 46.95 -11.10
CA ARG A 856 63.77 46.84 -12.45
C ARG A 856 62.86 47.33 -13.56
N LEU A 857 61.55 47.12 -13.45
CA LEU A 857 60.58 47.61 -14.43
C LEU A 857 60.36 49.13 -14.29
N GLU A 858 60.34 49.65 -13.06
CA GLU A 858 60.26 51.09 -12.79
C GLU A 858 61.50 51.85 -13.29
N ASP A 859 62.69 51.29 -13.08
CA ASP A 859 63.96 51.83 -13.59
C ASP A 859 63.97 51.85 -15.13
N LEU A 860 63.32 50.87 -15.76
CA LEU A 860 63.10 50.83 -17.20
C LEU A 860 61.99 51.79 -17.65
N GLY A 861 61.35 52.56 -16.76
CA GLY A 861 60.24 53.47 -17.10
C GLY A 861 58.96 52.74 -17.53
N PHE A 862 58.73 51.52 -17.03
CA PHE A 862 57.55 50.73 -17.33
C PHE A 862 56.30 51.30 -16.66
N GLU A 863 55.36 51.79 -17.45
CA GLU A 863 54.10 52.31 -16.91
C GLU A 863 53.18 51.18 -16.41
N TRP A 864 53.00 51.12 -15.09
CA TRP A 864 52.07 50.17 -14.44
C TRP A 864 50.61 50.44 -14.77
N LEU A 865 50.27 51.71 -15.05
CA LEU A 865 48.91 52.18 -15.30
C LEU A 865 48.78 52.80 -16.70
N LEU A 866 48.57 51.94 -17.70
CA LEU A 866 48.08 52.38 -19.01
C LEU A 866 46.73 53.08 -18.84
N HIS A 867 46.65 54.36 -19.17
CA HIS A 867 45.40 55.13 -19.18
C HIS A 867 44.48 54.67 -20.32
N LYS A 868 43.93 53.47 -20.17
CA LYS A 868 42.58 53.14 -20.63
C LYS A 868 41.73 52.99 -19.39
N VAL A 869 41.23 54.14 -18.97
CA VAL A 869 40.10 54.27 -18.07
C VAL A 869 38.91 53.49 -18.67
N LYS A 870 38.80 52.20 -18.35
CA LYS A 870 37.47 51.59 -18.13
C LYS A 870 37.18 51.69 -16.65
N ILE A 871 36.95 52.94 -16.30
CA ILE A 871 36.13 53.39 -15.20
C ILE A 871 35.01 52.36 -14.95
N LYS A 872 35.08 51.76 -13.77
CA LYS A 872 33.95 51.13 -13.10
C LYS A 872 33.27 52.30 -12.40
N VAL A 873 32.17 52.84 -12.93
CA VAL A 873 31.40 53.87 -12.19
C VAL A 873 29.90 53.75 -12.44
N PRO A 874 29.07 54.32 -11.54
CA PRO A 874 28.48 53.53 -10.47
C PRO A 874 27.03 53.99 -10.28
N TRP A 875 26.06 53.39 -10.95
CA TRP A 875 24.73 54.00 -10.95
C TRP A 875 24.17 53.97 -9.52
N SER A 876 23.84 55.14 -8.97
CA SER A 876 23.19 55.19 -7.67
C SER A 876 21.83 54.50 -7.81
N TRP A 877 21.39 53.84 -6.74
CA TRP A 877 20.11 53.14 -6.78
C TRP A 877 18.97 54.12 -7.11
N GLU A 878 19.09 55.36 -6.64
CA GLU A 878 18.10 56.42 -6.83
C GLU A 878 18.01 56.91 -8.27
N GLU A 879 19.14 57.14 -8.96
CA GLU A 879 19.15 57.53 -10.37
C GLU A 879 18.45 56.51 -11.27
N MET A 880 18.69 55.22 -11.00
CA MET A 880 18.08 54.14 -11.78
C MET A 880 16.61 53.92 -11.42
N PHE A 881 16.21 54.23 -10.17
CA PHE A 881 14.80 54.20 -9.76
C PHE A 881 13.98 55.32 -10.41
N VAL A 882 14.55 56.53 -10.53
CA VAL A 882 13.92 57.63 -11.29
C VAL A 882 13.81 57.27 -12.77
N ALA A 883 14.87 56.72 -13.36
CA ALA A 883 14.83 56.25 -14.75
C ALA A 883 13.78 55.14 -14.97
N LEU A 884 13.58 54.25 -14.00
CA LEU A 884 12.52 53.24 -14.02
C LEU A 884 11.12 53.86 -13.87
N THR A 885 10.98 54.93 -13.09
CA THR A 885 9.71 55.66 -12.92
C THR A 885 9.29 56.35 -14.21
N ALA A 886 10.22 57.05 -14.87
CA ALA A 886 9.98 57.63 -16.18
C ALA A 886 9.65 56.56 -17.23
N TYR A 887 10.32 55.41 -17.15
CA TYR A 887 10.01 54.25 -17.98
C TYR A 887 8.58 53.72 -17.76
N ASN A 888 8.17 53.58 -16.50
CA ASN A 888 6.81 53.13 -16.15
C ASN A 888 5.74 54.12 -16.63
N GLN A 889 5.99 55.43 -16.54
CA GLN A 889 5.07 56.45 -17.03
C GLN A 889 4.93 56.42 -18.56
N ALA A 890 6.02 56.20 -19.29
CA ALA A 890 6.01 56.19 -20.75
C ALA A 890 5.42 54.89 -21.35
N TYR A 891 5.61 53.74 -20.70
CA TYR A 891 5.26 52.42 -21.25
C TYR A 891 4.24 51.64 -20.42
N GLY A 892 3.75 52.22 -19.33
CA GLY A 892 2.74 51.64 -18.44
C GLY A 892 3.20 50.38 -17.66
N ASN A 893 4.50 50.08 -17.65
CA ASN A 893 5.04 48.95 -16.90
C ASN A 893 6.54 49.11 -16.56
N CYS A 894 7.03 48.29 -15.63
CA CYS A 894 8.43 48.28 -15.20
C CYS A 894 9.32 47.17 -15.85
N ASN A 895 8.87 46.55 -16.95
CA ASN A 895 9.52 45.39 -17.55
C ASN A 895 10.56 45.76 -18.61
N VAL A 896 11.62 46.48 -18.21
CA VAL A 896 12.69 46.95 -19.11
C VAL A 896 13.47 45.76 -19.72
N PRO A 897 13.44 45.53 -21.06
CA PRO A 897 14.30 44.56 -21.74
C PRO A 897 15.78 44.65 -21.37
N ARG A 898 16.41 43.49 -21.20
CA ARG A 898 17.84 43.38 -20.81
C ARG A 898 18.80 44.08 -21.79
N LYS A 899 18.38 44.25 -23.06
CA LYS A 899 19.11 45.00 -24.10
C LYS A 899 18.27 46.16 -24.64
N TRP A 900 17.67 46.95 -23.75
CA TRP A 900 16.97 48.18 -24.11
C TRP A 900 17.93 49.10 -24.90
N ARG A 901 17.53 49.57 -26.09
CA ARG A 901 18.43 50.35 -26.98
C ARG A 901 18.69 51.77 -26.48
N ASP A 902 17.66 52.48 -26.02
CA ASP A 902 17.76 53.87 -25.55
C ASP A 902 18.47 54.00 -24.18
N ASN A 903 18.20 53.10 -23.23
CA ASN A 903 18.93 53.00 -21.96
C ASN A 903 19.29 51.55 -21.58
N PRO A 904 20.37 50.98 -22.16
CA PRO A 904 20.81 49.62 -21.87
C PRO A 904 21.27 49.43 -20.42
N LYS A 905 21.62 50.52 -19.73
CA LYS A 905 22.03 50.50 -18.33
C LYS A 905 20.85 50.15 -17.42
N LEU A 906 19.67 50.73 -17.67
CA LEU A 906 18.45 50.46 -16.90
C LEU A 906 18.04 48.98 -16.96
N GLY A 907 18.08 48.37 -18.14
CA GLY A 907 17.75 46.93 -18.32
C GLY A 907 18.69 46.00 -17.54
N ALA A 908 19.99 46.31 -17.50
CA ALA A 908 20.97 45.58 -16.71
C ALA A 908 20.81 45.80 -15.20
N TRP A 909 20.42 47.01 -14.78
CA TRP A 909 20.13 47.34 -13.38
C TRP A 909 18.90 46.57 -12.87
N CYS A 910 17.80 46.60 -13.60
CA CYS A 910 16.58 45.87 -13.25
C CYS A 910 16.83 44.35 -13.13
N GLY A 911 17.73 43.79 -13.95
CA GLY A 911 18.16 42.39 -13.84
C GLY A 911 18.90 42.10 -12.52
N ARG A 912 19.76 43.03 -12.07
CA ARG A 912 20.51 42.90 -10.81
C ARG A 912 19.62 43.02 -9.58
N GLN A 913 18.61 43.90 -9.58
CA GLN A 913 17.67 44.02 -8.45
C GLN A 913 16.91 42.71 -8.22
N ARG A 914 16.44 42.05 -9.28
CA ARG A 914 15.75 40.74 -9.19
C ARG A 914 16.64 39.63 -8.63
N GLU A 915 17.92 39.62 -9.02
CA GLU A 915 18.88 38.63 -8.50
C GLU A 915 19.21 38.88 -7.01
N ALA A 916 19.33 40.14 -6.62
CA ALA A 916 19.56 40.52 -5.23
C ALA A 916 18.35 40.19 -4.32
N TYR A 917 17.11 40.41 -4.80
CA TYR A 917 15.89 40.01 -4.10
C TYR A 917 15.82 38.49 -3.89
N LYS A 918 16.07 37.69 -4.93
CA LYS A 918 16.10 36.22 -4.82
C LYS A 918 17.12 35.71 -3.79
N LYS A 919 18.22 36.45 -3.58
CA LYS A 919 19.30 36.10 -2.65
C LYS A 919 19.11 36.73 -1.26
N ASN A 920 17.96 37.35 -0.97
CA ASN A 920 17.67 38.10 0.26
C ASN A 920 18.73 39.18 0.60
N LYS A 921 19.28 39.86 -0.43
CA LYS A 921 20.33 40.88 -0.28
C LYS A 921 19.83 42.32 -0.50
N LEU A 922 18.53 42.52 -0.70
CA LEU A 922 17.93 43.84 -0.88
C LEU A 922 17.29 44.31 0.43
N SER A 923 17.48 45.59 0.80
CA SER A 923 16.84 46.14 1.99
C SER A 923 15.32 46.20 1.81
N SER A 924 14.58 46.03 2.91
CA SER A 924 13.11 46.09 2.94
C SER A 924 12.56 47.38 2.32
N GLU A 925 13.16 48.53 2.62
CA GLU A 925 12.78 49.83 2.07
C GLU A 925 12.85 49.88 0.52
N ARG A 926 13.91 49.31 -0.07
CA ARG A 926 14.08 49.28 -1.55
C ARG A 926 13.12 48.31 -2.22
N VAL A 927 12.76 47.21 -1.54
CA VAL A 927 11.73 46.28 -2.01
C VAL A 927 10.38 46.99 -2.08
N THR A 928 9.97 47.65 -0.98
CA THR A 928 8.69 48.36 -0.91
C THR A 928 8.58 49.46 -1.98
N ARG A 929 9.63 50.26 -2.20
CA ARG A 929 9.62 51.31 -3.23
C ARG A 929 9.48 50.76 -4.65
N LEU A 930 10.11 49.61 -4.95
CA LEU A 930 9.97 48.95 -6.25
C LEU A 930 8.59 48.31 -6.43
N GLU A 931 8.01 47.75 -5.38
CA GLU A 931 6.67 47.15 -5.42
C GLU A 931 5.58 48.21 -5.60
N GLN A 932 5.70 49.36 -4.93
CA GLN A 932 4.79 50.51 -5.11
C GLN A 932 4.80 51.04 -6.55
N LEU A 933 5.94 50.93 -7.25
CA LEU A 933 6.07 51.32 -8.65
C LEU A 933 5.54 50.24 -9.62
N GLY A 934 5.11 49.07 -9.12
CA GLY A 934 4.65 47.94 -9.94
C GLY A 934 5.78 47.09 -10.54
N PHE A 935 6.96 47.04 -9.89
CA PHE A 935 8.11 46.27 -10.38
C PHE A 935 7.94 44.76 -10.22
N VAL A 936 7.92 44.02 -11.33
CA VAL A 936 7.75 42.56 -11.32
C VAL A 936 9.08 41.84 -11.05
N TRP A 937 9.15 41.12 -9.91
CA TRP A 937 10.36 40.39 -9.49
C TRP A 937 10.69 39.16 -10.33
N ILE A 938 9.67 38.50 -10.91
CA ILE A 938 9.84 37.28 -11.71
C ILE A 938 9.43 37.56 -13.17
N LEU A 939 10.40 37.98 -13.99
CA LEU A 939 10.19 38.33 -15.40
C LEU A 939 10.06 37.14 -16.37
N ARG A 940 10.34 35.92 -15.92
CA ARG A 940 10.69 34.82 -16.84
C ARG A 940 9.51 34.23 -17.62
N GLU A 941 8.31 34.77 -17.48
CA GLU A 941 7.16 34.27 -18.23
C GLU A 941 6.24 35.33 -18.83
N THR A 942 6.35 36.63 -18.56
CA THR A 942 5.38 37.61 -19.12
C THR A 942 5.72 38.08 -20.53
N GLY A 943 6.97 38.48 -20.83
CA GLY A 943 7.32 38.98 -22.17
C GLY A 943 7.27 37.94 -23.29
N PHE A 944 7.72 36.71 -23.01
CA PHE A 944 7.64 35.59 -23.97
C PHE A 944 6.19 35.08 -24.12
N TRP A 945 5.37 35.22 -23.08
CA TRP A 945 3.96 34.85 -23.12
C TRP A 945 3.16 35.82 -23.99
N GLU A 946 3.26 37.13 -23.74
CA GLU A 946 2.50 38.11 -24.51
C GLU A 946 2.88 38.10 -26.00
N GLU A 947 4.18 37.96 -26.33
CA GLU A 947 4.63 37.83 -27.73
C GLU A 947 4.02 36.59 -28.42
N LYS A 948 3.99 35.44 -27.74
CA LYS A 948 3.46 34.20 -28.32
C LYS A 948 1.94 34.14 -28.31
N PHE A 949 1.29 34.75 -27.32
CA PHE A 949 -0.15 34.91 -27.28
C PHE A 949 -0.63 35.82 -28.41
N ALA A 950 0.02 36.96 -28.64
CA ALA A 950 -0.27 37.82 -29.79
C ALA A 950 -0.05 37.10 -31.14
N ALA A 951 1.03 36.33 -31.27
CA ALA A 951 1.27 35.51 -32.46
C ALA A 951 0.20 34.41 -32.67
N LEU A 952 -0.36 33.85 -31.59
CA LEU A 952 -1.47 32.90 -31.64
C LEU A 952 -2.80 33.57 -32.03
N VAL A 953 -3.06 34.79 -31.55
CA VAL A 953 -4.22 35.60 -31.98
C VAL A 953 -4.16 35.90 -33.48
N ALA A 954 -2.99 36.31 -33.97
CA ALA A 954 -2.77 36.54 -35.41
C ALA A 954 -2.93 35.26 -36.24
N TYR A 955 -2.47 34.12 -35.73
CA TYR A 955 -2.70 32.81 -36.35
C TYR A 955 -4.20 32.49 -36.46
N LYS A 956 -4.97 32.69 -35.37
CA LYS A 956 -6.42 32.46 -35.38
C LYS A 956 -7.15 33.36 -36.38
N GLN A 957 -6.76 34.63 -36.48
CA GLN A 957 -7.36 35.56 -37.44
C GLN A 957 -7.14 35.13 -38.90
N THR A 958 -6.01 34.48 -39.20
CA THR A 958 -5.66 34.04 -40.56
C THR A 958 -6.14 32.64 -40.90
N HIS A 959 -6.20 31.72 -39.91
CA HIS A 959 -6.48 30.30 -40.13
C HIS A 959 -7.82 29.84 -39.51
N GLY A 960 -8.53 30.72 -38.81
CA GLY A 960 -9.84 30.44 -38.21
C GLY A 960 -9.80 29.70 -36.86
N ASP A 961 -8.69 29.04 -36.52
CA ASP A 961 -8.54 28.26 -35.28
C ASP A 961 -7.18 28.49 -34.57
N CYS A 962 -7.03 27.91 -33.38
CA CYS A 962 -5.79 27.97 -32.60
C CYS A 962 -4.90 26.72 -32.72
N ASN A 963 -5.14 25.85 -33.72
CA ASN A 963 -4.49 24.56 -33.88
C ASN A 963 -3.18 24.64 -34.66
N VAL A 964 -2.22 25.40 -34.11
CA VAL A 964 -0.87 25.54 -34.70
C VAL A 964 -0.15 24.17 -34.74
N PRO A 965 0.29 23.68 -35.92
CA PRO A 965 1.08 22.45 -36.03
C PRO A 965 2.41 22.55 -35.29
N GLN A 966 2.85 21.44 -34.66
CA GLN A 966 4.10 21.43 -33.86
C GLN A 966 5.34 21.88 -34.67
N HIS A 967 5.36 21.59 -35.97
CA HIS A 967 6.42 21.97 -36.90
C HIS A 967 5.92 22.96 -37.96
N TRP A 968 5.13 23.97 -37.56
CA TRP A 968 4.66 25.00 -38.49
C TRP A 968 5.84 25.72 -39.14
N LYS A 969 5.92 25.70 -40.48
CA LYS A 969 7.08 26.18 -41.24
C LYS A 969 7.33 27.68 -41.08
N ASP A 970 6.26 28.48 -41.03
CA ASP A 970 6.39 29.95 -41.01
C ASP A 970 6.75 30.48 -39.62
N ASN A 971 6.36 29.77 -38.55
CA ASN A 971 6.79 30.08 -37.19
C ASN A 971 6.94 28.81 -36.33
N PRO A 972 8.07 28.10 -36.46
CA PRO A 972 8.32 26.85 -35.73
C PRO A 972 8.30 27.05 -34.22
N LYS A 973 8.63 28.26 -33.75
CA LYS A 973 8.65 28.63 -32.34
C LYS A 973 7.23 28.70 -31.75
N LEU A 974 6.23 29.13 -32.53
CA LEU A 974 4.83 29.15 -32.09
C LEU A 974 4.26 27.72 -31.99
N GLY A 975 4.52 26.88 -33.00
CA GLY A 975 4.08 25.48 -33.01
C GLY A 975 4.60 24.67 -31.82
N TRP A 976 5.89 24.80 -31.51
CA TRP A 976 6.48 24.18 -30.33
C TRP A 976 5.93 24.75 -29.02
N TRP A 977 5.66 26.05 -28.97
CA TRP A 977 5.09 26.71 -27.78
C TRP A 977 3.68 26.20 -27.46
N CYS A 978 2.80 26.10 -28.46
CA CYS A 978 1.46 25.52 -28.30
C CYS A 978 1.52 24.04 -27.83
N HIS A 979 2.46 23.25 -28.33
CA HIS A 979 2.68 21.87 -27.84
C HIS A 979 3.09 21.85 -26.36
N LYS A 980 4.02 22.74 -25.95
CA LYS A 980 4.47 22.83 -24.56
C LYS A 980 3.36 23.32 -23.62
N LEU A 981 2.50 24.21 -24.08
CA LEU A 981 1.31 24.69 -23.36
C LEU A 981 0.36 23.54 -23.00
N ARG A 982 0.03 22.70 -23.97
CA ARG A 982 -0.84 21.52 -23.75
C ARG A 982 -0.21 20.52 -22.77
N ALA A 983 1.10 20.30 -22.87
CA ALA A 983 1.82 19.42 -21.96
C ALA A 983 1.92 19.97 -20.52
N THR A 984 2.02 21.30 -20.36
CA THR A 984 2.07 21.93 -19.03
C THR A 984 0.70 22.02 -18.36
N TYR A 985 -0.36 22.23 -19.13
CA TYR A 985 -1.75 22.14 -18.66
C TYR A 985 -2.08 20.73 -18.14
N LYS A 986 -1.72 19.67 -18.88
CA LYS A 986 -1.91 18.27 -18.44
C LYS A 986 -1.23 17.95 -17.09
N ASN A 987 -0.17 18.66 -16.76
CA ASN A 987 0.61 18.45 -15.53
C ASN A 987 0.23 19.41 -14.39
N ASN A 988 -0.89 20.16 -14.50
CA ASN A 988 -1.38 21.13 -13.51
C ASN A 988 -0.35 22.21 -13.11
N LYS A 989 0.48 22.67 -14.06
CA LYS A 989 1.55 23.66 -13.81
C LYS A 989 1.31 25.02 -14.46
N LEU A 990 0.14 25.25 -15.07
CA LEU A 990 -0.23 26.52 -15.68
C LEU A 990 -1.10 27.35 -14.72
N SER A 991 -0.86 28.66 -14.62
CA SER A 991 -1.66 29.55 -13.77
C SER A 991 -3.09 29.72 -14.28
N ALA A 992 -4.06 29.82 -13.37
CA ALA A 992 -5.49 29.96 -13.69
C ALA A 992 -5.78 31.10 -14.68
N ASP A 993 -5.16 32.28 -14.49
CA ASP A 993 -5.31 33.45 -15.38
C ASP A 993 -4.95 33.16 -16.85
N ARG A 994 -3.91 32.35 -17.08
CA ARG A 994 -3.45 31.99 -18.43
C ARG A 994 -4.34 30.95 -19.08
N VAL A 995 -4.90 30.05 -18.29
CA VAL A 995 -5.89 29.08 -18.76
C VAL A 995 -7.12 29.85 -19.24
N THR A 996 -7.64 30.77 -18.43
CA THR A 996 -8.79 31.60 -18.77
C THR A 996 -8.57 32.43 -20.05
N ARG A 997 -7.41 33.08 -20.22
CA ARG A 997 -7.12 33.85 -21.45
C ARG A 997 -7.05 32.98 -22.71
N LEU A 998 -6.54 31.75 -22.61
CA LEU A 998 -6.48 30.80 -23.72
C LEU A 998 -7.85 30.17 -24.02
N ASP A 999 -8.65 29.89 -22.99
CA ASP A 999 -10.03 29.41 -23.14
C ASP A 999 -10.92 30.45 -23.82
N GLN A 1000 -10.79 31.72 -23.42
CA GLN A 1000 -11.49 32.84 -24.08
C GLN A 1000 -11.08 33.00 -25.56
N LEU A 1001 -9.82 32.70 -25.89
CA LEU A 1001 -9.37 32.68 -27.28
C LEU A 1001 -9.85 31.43 -28.05
N GLY A 1002 -10.44 30.44 -27.38
CA GLY A 1002 -10.86 29.17 -27.98
C GLY A 1002 -9.69 28.22 -28.26
N PHE A 1003 -8.65 28.23 -27.41
CA PHE A 1003 -7.49 27.36 -27.55
C PHE A 1003 -7.81 25.90 -27.18
N GLU A 1004 -7.64 24.97 -28.11
CA GLU A 1004 -7.86 23.55 -27.84
C GLU A 1004 -6.68 22.91 -27.09
N TRP A 1005 -6.90 22.51 -25.83
CA TRP A 1005 -5.90 21.89 -24.97
C TRP A 1005 -5.47 20.48 -25.38
N PHE A 1006 -6.31 19.79 -26.14
CA PHE A 1006 -6.09 18.42 -26.55
C PHE A 1006 -5.91 18.36 -28.07
N SER A 1007 -4.68 18.54 -28.54
CA SER A 1007 -4.36 18.46 -29.96
C SER A 1007 -4.53 17.03 -30.48
N PRO A 1008 -5.34 16.79 -31.53
CA PRO A 1008 -5.27 15.56 -32.30
C PRO A 1008 -4.01 15.60 -33.17
N LYS A 1009 -3.21 14.53 -33.14
CA LYS A 1009 -1.93 14.43 -33.87
C LYS A 1009 -2.02 14.50 -35.41
N VAL A 1010 -3.19 14.75 -36.03
CA VAL A 1010 -3.38 15.03 -37.47
C VAL A 1010 -4.71 15.80 -37.67
N PRO A 1011 -4.85 16.76 -38.60
CA PRO A 1011 -6.08 17.55 -38.77
C PRO A 1011 -7.27 16.63 -39.06
N TRP A 1012 -8.29 16.69 -38.20
CA TRP A 1012 -9.51 15.88 -38.35
C TRP A 1012 -10.20 16.16 -39.69
N GLU A 1013 -10.12 17.41 -40.16
CA GLU A 1013 -10.74 17.90 -41.38
C GLU A 1013 -10.19 17.22 -42.65
N GLU A 1014 -8.88 16.98 -42.71
CA GLU A 1014 -8.23 16.38 -43.88
C GLU A 1014 -8.72 14.94 -44.13
N TYR A 1015 -8.89 14.15 -43.06
CA TYR A 1015 -9.43 12.80 -43.17
C TYR A 1015 -10.95 12.78 -43.32
N PHE A 1016 -11.67 13.78 -42.81
CA PHE A 1016 -13.10 13.90 -43.06
C PHE A 1016 -13.37 14.15 -44.55
N VAL A 1017 -12.62 15.05 -45.19
CA VAL A 1017 -12.69 15.29 -46.64
C VAL A 1017 -12.29 14.02 -47.42
N ALA A 1018 -11.22 13.34 -47.02
CA ALA A 1018 -10.81 12.09 -47.66
C ALA A 1018 -11.85 10.96 -47.50
N LEU A 1019 -12.56 10.91 -46.36
CA LEU A 1019 -13.66 9.97 -46.13
C LEU A 1019 -14.90 10.33 -46.96
N ALA A 1020 -15.22 11.61 -47.11
CA ALA A 1020 -16.32 12.07 -47.95
C ALA A 1020 -16.07 11.71 -49.42
N ALA A 1021 -14.85 11.93 -49.92
CA ALA A 1021 -14.44 11.52 -51.26
C ALA A 1021 -14.49 9.99 -51.45
N TYR A 1022 -14.14 9.22 -50.41
CA TYR A 1022 -14.29 7.76 -50.45
C TYR A 1022 -15.76 7.32 -50.54
N ASN A 1023 -16.62 7.93 -49.75
CA ASN A 1023 -18.05 7.63 -49.74
C ASN A 1023 -18.71 7.97 -51.07
N GLU A 1024 -18.28 9.05 -51.73
CA GLU A 1024 -18.73 9.40 -53.07
C GLU A 1024 -18.28 8.38 -54.12
N ALA A 1025 -17.04 7.86 -54.01
CA ALA A 1025 -16.49 6.89 -54.96
C ALA A 1025 -16.99 5.44 -54.76
N HIS A 1026 -17.31 5.04 -53.52
CA HIS A 1026 -17.61 3.65 -53.17
C HIS A 1026 -18.99 3.42 -52.55
N GLY A 1027 -19.75 4.49 -52.30
CA GLY A 1027 -21.11 4.43 -51.77
C GLY A 1027 -21.22 4.11 -50.28
N ASP A 1028 -20.09 3.94 -49.57
CA ASP A 1028 -20.08 3.77 -48.12
C ASP A 1028 -18.82 4.36 -47.45
N CYS A 1029 -18.87 4.46 -46.11
CA CYS A 1029 -17.76 4.92 -45.27
C CYS A 1029 -16.91 3.76 -44.69
N ASN A 1030 -17.00 2.53 -45.21
CA ASN A 1030 -16.36 1.32 -44.69
C ASN A 1030 -15.00 1.05 -45.33
N VAL A 1031 -14.08 1.98 -45.13
CA VAL A 1031 -12.69 1.93 -45.57
C VAL A 1031 -11.99 0.63 -45.11
N PRO A 1032 -11.59 -0.29 -46.03
CA PRO A 1032 -10.90 -1.53 -45.70
C PRO A 1032 -9.54 -1.29 -45.03
N ALA A 1033 -9.14 -2.20 -44.13
CA ALA A 1033 -7.88 -2.07 -43.38
C ALA A 1033 -6.62 -2.02 -44.27
N GLU A 1034 -6.68 -2.64 -45.46
CA GLU A 1034 -5.57 -2.76 -46.42
C GLU A 1034 -5.69 -1.85 -47.65
N TRP A 1035 -6.51 -0.80 -47.60
CA TRP A 1035 -6.63 0.09 -48.75
C TRP A 1035 -5.30 0.78 -49.09
N LYS A 1036 -4.77 0.44 -50.27
CA LYS A 1036 -3.45 0.81 -50.78
C LYS A 1036 -3.23 2.31 -50.97
N ASP A 1037 -4.25 3.07 -51.38
CA ASP A 1037 -4.07 4.49 -51.71
C ASP A 1037 -4.00 5.39 -50.46
N ASN A 1038 -4.70 5.00 -49.37
CA ASN A 1038 -4.60 5.72 -48.10
C ASN A 1038 -4.77 4.79 -46.88
N PRO A 1039 -3.72 4.02 -46.51
CA PRO A 1039 -3.77 3.08 -45.38
C PRO A 1039 -3.89 3.76 -44.00
N LYS A 1040 -3.89 5.10 -43.96
CA LYS A 1040 -4.08 5.89 -42.74
C LYS A 1040 -5.55 6.22 -42.50
N LEU A 1041 -6.39 6.27 -43.54
CA LEU A 1041 -7.81 6.59 -43.43
C LEU A 1041 -8.60 5.52 -42.65
N ALA A 1042 -8.30 4.23 -42.86
CA ALA A 1042 -8.97 3.13 -42.14
C ALA A 1042 -8.66 3.16 -40.63
N ARG A 1043 -7.40 3.45 -40.30
CA ARG A 1043 -6.95 3.65 -38.91
C ARG A 1043 -7.59 4.88 -38.28
N TRP A 1044 -7.80 5.95 -39.05
CA TRP A 1044 -8.48 7.15 -38.58
C TRP A 1044 -9.97 6.87 -38.29
N CYS A 1045 -10.70 6.18 -39.18
CA CYS A 1045 -12.09 5.79 -38.96
C CYS A 1045 -12.26 4.95 -37.68
N ASN A 1046 -11.37 3.98 -37.43
CA ASN A 1046 -11.40 3.18 -36.21
C ASN A 1046 -11.11 4.00 -34.94
N ARG A 1047 -10.27 5.03 -35.03
CA ARG A 1047 -10.05 5.96 -33.93
C ARG A 1047 -11.28 6.82 -33.64
N GLN A 1048 -12.04 7.25 -34.67
CA GLN A 1048 -13.30 7.97 -34.46
C GLN A 1048 -14.33 7.09 -33.75
N ARG A 1049 -14.48 5.83 -34.16
CA ARG A 1049 -15.36 4.85 -33.48
C ARG A 1049 -14.99 4.64 -32.02
N LYS A 1050 -13.69 4.53 -31.72
CA LYS A 1050 -13.20 4.40 -30.33
C LYS A 1050 -13.47 5.68 -29.52
N ALA A 1051 -13.20 6.85 -30.07
CA ALA A 1051 -13.43 8.13 -29.41
C ALA A 1051 -14.92 8.40 -29.14
N TYR A 1052 -15.81 7.97 -30.05
CA TYR A 1052 -17.26 8.00 -29.85
C TYR A 1052 -17.70 7.09 -28.69
N LYS A 1053 -17.20 5.83 -28.65
CA LYS A 1053 -17.47 4.90 -27.54
C LYS A 1053 -16.99 5.43 -26.19
N GLU A 1054 -15.87 6.16 -26.18
CA GLU A 1054 -15.27 6.75 -24.98
C GLU A 1054 -15.85 8.14 -24.61
N LYS A 1055 -16.89 8.62 -25.31
CA LYS A 1055 -17.52 9.95 -25.12
C LYS A 1055 -16.53 11.14 -25.23
N ARG A 1056 -15.54 11.02 -26.11
CA ARG A 1056 -14.47 12.02 -26.34
C ARG A 1056 -14.64 12.83 -27.63
N LEU A 1057 -15.69 12.56 -28.42
CA LEU A 1057 -15.98 13.26 -29.66
C LEU A 1057 -16.98 14.40 -29.44
N SER A 1058 -16.78 15.55 -30.08
CA SER A 1058 -17.70 16.69 -29.96
C SER A 1058 -19.02 16.43 -30.73
N PRO A 1059 -20.16 16.99 -30.26
CA PRO A 1059 -21.45 16.85 -30.94
C PRO A 1059 -21.42 17.25 -32.42
N ASP A 1060 -20.69 18.30 -32.77
CA ASP A 1060 -20.57 18.77 -34.16
C ASP A 1060 -19.88 17.75 -35.06
N ARG A 1061 -18.83 17.07 -34.56
CA ARG A 1061 -18.11 16.04 -35.34
C ARG A 1061 -18.93 14.77 -35.51
N ILE A 1062 -19.74 14.43 -34.51
CA ILE A 1062 -20.69 13.31 -34.60
C ILE A 1062 -21.71 13.61 -35.71
N LYS A 1063 -22.34 14.80 -35.65
CA LYS A 1063 -23.32 15.23 -36.65
C LYS A 1063 -22.75 15.26 -38.07
N ARG A 1064 -21.50 15.71 -38.24
CA ARG A 1064 -20.82 15.75 -39.56
C ARG A 1064 -20.51 14.35 -40.10
N LEU A 1065 -20.09 13.41 -39.26
CA LEU A 1065 -19.84 12.03 -39.67
C LEU A 1065 -21.14 11.28 -39.99
N GLU A 1066 -22.20 11.51 -39.21
CA GLU A 1066 -23.52 10.96 -39.49
C GLU A 1066 -24.12 11.51 -40.79
N ALA A 1067 -23.87 12.78 -41.12
CA ALA A 1067 -24.33 13.39 -42.37
C ALA A 1067 -23.76 12.72 -43.63
N ILE A 1068 -22.59 12.09 -43.56
CA ILE A 1068 -21.99 11.34 -44.68
C ILE A 1068 -22.23 9.82 -44.58
N GLY A 1069 -23.10 9.36 -43.67
CA GLY A 1069 -23.44 7.95 -43.52
C GLY A 1069 -22.39 7.12 -42.78
N PHE A 1070 -21.57 7.72 -41.92
CA PHE A 1070 -20.52 7.00 -41.18
C PHE A 1070 -21.07 5.98 -40.19
N VAL A 1071 -20.72 4.70 -40.36
CA VAL A 1071 -21.19 3.62 -39.48
C VAL A 1071 -20.30 3.46 -38.25
N TRP A 1072 -20.89 3.66 -37.06
CA TRP A 1072 -20.19 3.57 -35.77
C TRP A 1072 -19.86 2.13 -35.32
N LYS A 1073 -20.61 1.12 -35.78
CA LYS A 1073 -20.38 -0.31 -35.50
C LYS A 1073 -19.76 -1.00 -36.73
N GLY A 1074 -18.48 -1.38 -36.69
CA GLY A 1074 -17.82 -2.08 -37.81
C GLY A 1074 -18.30 -3.52 -37.99
N ARG A 1075 -18.44 -3.99 -39.24
CA ARG A 1075 -18.65 -5.41 -39.55
C ARG A 1075 -17.31 -6.17 -39.46
N SER A 1076 -17.29 -7.29 -38.72
CA SER A 1076 -16.15 -8.21 -38.71
C SER A 1076 -15.91 -8.74 -40.13
N SER A 1077 -14.66 -8.67 -40.59
CA SER A 1077 -14.23 -9.18 -41.89
C SER A 1077 -14.52 -10.68 -42.02
N ARG A 1078 -15.52 -11.05 -42.83
CA ARG A 1078 -15.56 -12.38 -43.47
C ARG A 1078 -14.40 -12.43 -44.46
N LYS A 1079 -13.45 -13.34 -44.24
CA LYS A 1079 -12.51 -13.73 -45.30
C LYS A 1079 -13.31 -14.47 -46.36
N LEU A 1080 -13.28 -13.97 -47.59
CA LEU A 1080 -13.63 -14.71 -48.80
C LEU A 1080 -12.42 -15.58 -49.16
N THR A 1081 -12.45 -16.83 -48.73
CA THR A 1081 -12.16 -18.06 -49.49
C THR A 1081 -12.27 -19.25 -48.53
#